data_AF-A0A543EW41-F1
#
_entry.id   AF-A0A543EW41-F1
#
_cell.length_a   1.000
_cell.length_b   1.000
_cell.length_c   1.000
_cell.angle_alpha   90.00
_cell.angle_beta   90.00
_cell.angle_gamma   90.00
#
_symmetry.space_group_name_H-M   'P 1'
#
loop_
_entity.id
_entity.type
_entity.pdbx_description
1 polymer ?
#
loop_
_entity_poly.entity_id
_entity_poly.type
_entity_poly.pdbx_seq_one_letter_code
_entity_poly.pdbx_strand_id
1 'polypeptide(L)'
;MKLSKGAHAPVPTSLLAVVVSWRSEHVVDAHALLLDGSGAVRTDRDLVFYNAPRHISQAVTLDQEPAPGTARLSVSLPRTENDVDRIVVSGSIEHGTFGDIAGLTVTVFAADGPIARFDIEDADAVAAMMFGEFYRRDGRWRFRAIGQGWSSGLAGLVTEFGVAVDESPRRPARPSDPFARPHASDALDAARGTAGSVGRPGTATRPGAHDTVARGTRTADSAPERHLPSGAPYPARQIPGDVSHRAAQVGAAETAARQGTGAPRHPVDPPATSRRTGHESTGAGEPTNPSGPQTQEPSPWDRPSRADQHVDLTRRSRQPAPPPPPPNPERADWHPDPEDPSRMRWWDGSEWTSATYRTAPPGPRACPRCGNTLRRKLFGGTAPCQYCEAEIEEFLTHWHTRAWRVLIGSGPQGEPWEALWASLRYQRIDENIGRTALRGVGLSYVERLVTFAFADGAIQQPEYDIFERAIAELALTGPLIEDLRRRMHRGRTLCRLREGDLPMVRTPGLHLDSEEKVHLDLVATHVRQLARGPKLTEGRLIASNKKLRFVGTGAGVEMPWSRVVSVHVEAGVVVIAATSARGGATFEVADPDYVAAALEGALRVAKRLVLTPGQRDSRSIPQEVKAEVWQRDGGKCVECGSAHYLEFDHVIPLSRGGATSASNLQILCRACNRAKGARI
;
A
#
# COMPACT_ATOMS: atom_id res chain seq x y z
N MET A 1 -14.40 -14.12 -32.84
CA MET A 1 -13.96 -15.46 -33.33
C MET A 1 -13.77 -16.40 -32.13
N LYS A 2 -14.28 -17.65 -32.14
CA LYS A 2 -13.92 -18.65 -31.10
C LYS A 2 -12.53 -19.22 -31.40
N LEU A 3 -11.71 -19.40 -30.37
CA LEU A 3 -10.39 -20.01 -30.39
C LEU A 3 -10.43 -21.36 -29.67
N SER A 4 -9.60 -22.30 -30.11
CA SER A 4 -9.23 -23.50 -29.36
C SER A 4 -7.92 -23.28 -28.59
N LYS A 5 -7.59 -24.19 -27.66
CA LYS A 5 -6.31 -24.19 -26.92
C LYS A 5 -5.13 -24.18 -27.90
N GLY A 6 -4.21 -23.21 -27.73
CA GLY A 6 -3.07 -22.96 -28.63
C GLY A 6 -3.36 -22.08 -29.85
N ALA A 7 -4.62 -21.85 -30.22
CA ALA A 7 -4.97 -21.00 -31.37
C ALA A 7 -4.75 -19.51 -31.09
N HIS A 8 -4.58 -18.71 -32.15
CA HIS A 8 -4.31 -17.27 -32.01
C HIS A 8 -5.06 -16.42 -33.04
N ALA A 9 -5.31 -15.16 -32.67
CA ALA A 9 -5.96 -14.15 -33.50
C ALA A 9 -5.04 -12.92 -33.68
N PRO A 10 -5.07 -12.23 -34.84
CA PRO A 10 -4.58 -10.87 -34.93
C PRO A 10 -5.46 -9.94 -34.08
N VAL A 11 -4.87 -8.93 -33.44
CA VAL A 11 -5.61 -7.90 -32.69
C VAL A 11 -5.19 -6.50 -33.15
N PRO A 12 -6.09 -5.50 -33.17
CA PRO A 12 -5.71 -4.13 -33.47
C PRO A 12 -4.78 -3.59 -32.36
N THR A 13 -3.81 -2.77 -32.74
CA THR A 13 -2.94 -2.08 -31.77
C THR A 13 -3.68 -0.86 -31.22
N SER A 14 -4.61 -1.12 -30.31
CA SER A 14 -5.52 -0.15 -29.70
C SER A 14 -5.68 -0.41 -28.20
N LEU A 15 -6.58 0.32 -27.55
CA LEU A 15 -7.20 -0.18 -26.32
C LEU A 15 -8.06 -1.40 -26.65
N LEU A 16 -7.96 -2.44 -25.83
CA LEU A 16 -8.76 -3.66 -25.83
C LEU A 16 -9.32 -3.88 -24.43
N ALA A 17 -10.45 -4.59 -24.33
CA ALA A 17 -10.97 -5.09 -23.05
C ALA A 17 -10.99 -6.61 -23.07
N VAL A 18 -10.33 -7.23 -22.09
CA VAL A 18 -10.31 -8.68 -21.87
C VAL A 18 -11.23 -8.97 -20.71
N VAL A 19 -12.33 -9.65 -20.97
CA VAL A 19 -13.27 -10.10 -19.94
C VAL A 19 -13.03 -11.58 -19.69
N VAL A 20 -12.54 -11.89 -18.49
CA VAL A 20 -12.63 -13.22 -17.89
C VAL A 20 -14.03 -13.35 -17.28
N SER A 21 -14.72 -14.47 -17.50
CA SER A 21 -16.03 -14.72 -16.90
C SER A 21 -16.23 -16.19 -16.55
N TRP A 22 -16.89 -16.47 -15.43
CA TRP A 22 -17.14 -17.81 -14.92
C TRP A 22 -18.53 -17.92 -14.28
N ARG A 23 -18.93 -19.13 -13.88
CA ARG A 23 -20.21 -19.44 -13.22
C ARG A 23 -20.00 -20.46 -12.10
N SER A 24 -19.37 -20.03 -11.02
CA SER A 24 -19.12 -20.84 -9.82
C SER A 24 -19.28 -19.98 -8.57
N GLU A 25 -19.40 -20.60 -7.40
CA GLU A 25 -19.36 -19.90 -6.10
C GLU A 25 -17.92 -19.51 -5.72
N HIS A 26 -16.93 -20.16 -6.33
CA HIS A 26 -15.51 -19.81 -6.23
C HIS A 26 -15.20 -18.53 -7.03
N VAL A 27 -14.45 -17.61 -6.42
CA VAL A 27 -13.94 -16.38 -7.07
C VAL A 27 -12.64 -16.69 -7.81
N VAL A 28 -12.47 -16.09 -8.99
CA VAL A 28 -11.24 -16.17 -9.79
C VAL A 28 -10.54 -14.82 -9.76
N ASP A 29 -9.40 -14.75 -9.08
CA ASP A 29 -8.54 -13.55 -9.04
C ASP A 29 -7.75 -13.42 -10.32
N ALA A 30 -8.20 -12.53 -11.22
CA ALA A 30 -7.52 -12.29 -12.48
C ALA A 30 -6.27 -11.44 -12.28
N HIS A 31 -5.23 -11.74 -13.05
CA HIS A 31 -3.98 -10.99 -13.05
C HIS A 31 -3.33 -10.99 -14.45
N ALA A 32 -2.34 -10.13 -14.64
CA ALA A 32 -1.56 -10.04 -15.87
C ALA A 32 -0.09 -9.76 -15.57
N LEU A 33 0.80 -10.29 -16.40
CA LEU A 33 2.24 -10.07 -16.32
C LEU A 33 2.73 -9.45 -17.64
N LEU A 34 3.43 -8.33 -17.57
CA LEU A 34 4.13 -7.74 -18.70
C LEU A 34 5.54 -8.33 -18.75
N LEU A 35 5.88 -8.99 -19.85
CA LEU A 35 7.13 -9.75 -20.00
C LEU A 35 8.02 -9.16 -21.08
N ASP A 36 9.32 -9.14 -20.82
CA ASP A 36 10.34 -8.67 -21.76
C ASP A 36 10.75 -9.73 -22.78
N GLY A 37 11.76 -9.41 -23.61
CA GLY A 37 12.33 -10.31 -24.61
C GLY A 37 13.10 -11.52 -24.04
N SER A 38 13.44 -11.55 -22.75
CA SER A 38 13.91 -12.77 -22.06
C SER A 38 12.74 -13.69 -21.67
N GLY A 39 11.54 -13.11 -21.54
CA GLY A 39 10.31 -13.80 -21.17
C GLY A 39 9.97 -13.74 -19.69
N ALA A 40 10.67 -12.92 -18.90
CA ALA A 40 10.38 -12.64 -17.50
C ALA A 40 9.82 -11.21 -17.32
N VAL A 41 9.30 -10.91 -16.13
CA VAL A 41 9.05 -9.53 -15.69
C VAL A 41 10.38 -8.78 -15.51
N ARG A 42 10.39 -7.47 -15.75
CA ARG A 42 11.58 -6.61 -15.51
C ARG A 42 11.71 -6.30 -14.02
N THR A 43 10.57 -6.14 -13.35
CA THR A 43 10.41 -6.05 -11.88
C THR A 43 9.00 -6.51 -11.49
N ASP A 44 8.73 -6.75 -10.21
CA ASP A 44 7.39 -7.12 -9.70
C ASP A 44 6.30 -6.06 -9.98
N ARG A 45 6.66 -4.85 -10.45
CA ARG A 45 5.73 -3.80 -10.89
C ARG A 45 5.04 -4.12 -12.23
N ASP A 46 5.59 -5.07 -12.98
CA ASP A 46 5.01 -5.56 -14.23
C ASP A 46 3.87 -6.58 -13.99
N LEU A 47 3.63 -6.99 -12.74
CA LEU A 47 2.47 -7.77 -12.31
C LEU A 47 1.30 -6.86 -11.94
N VAL A 48 0.16 -7.03 -12.63
CA VAL A 48 -1.11 -6.35 -12.35
C VAL A 48 -2.09 -7.35 -11.74
N PHE A 49 -2.60 -7.05 -10.55
CA PHE A 49 -3.51 -7.90 -9.76
C PHE A 49 -4.37 -7.02 -8.82
N TYR A 50 -5.28 -7.59 -8.03
CA TYR A 50 -6.29 -6.80 -7.28
C TYR A 50 -5.69 -5.70 -6.38
N ASN A 51 -4.53 -5.94 -5.74
CA ASN A 51 -3.86 -4.97 -4.86
C ASN A 51 -2.91 -4.01 -5.61
N ALA A 52 -2.59 -4.30 -6.87
CA ALA A 52 -1.88 -3.41 -7.78
C ALA A 52 -2.62 -3.33 -9.13
N PRO A 53 -3.86 -2.78 -9.17
CA PRO A 53 -4.77 -2.96 -10.30
C PRO A 53 -4.42 -2.12 -11.54
N ARG A 54 -3.24 -1.50 -11.60
CA ARG A 54 -2.80 -0.65 -12.71
C ARG A 54 -1.28 -0.75 -12.92
N HIS A 55 -0.87 -1.10 -14.13
CA HIS A 55 0.54 -1.00 -14.54
C HIS A 55 0.99 0.47 -14.59
N ILE A 56 2.27 0.74 -14.32
CA ILE A 56 2.81 2.11 -14.22
C ILE A 56 2.67 2.93 -15.53
N SER A 57 2.82 2.29 -16.70
CA SER A 57 2.59 2.94 -18.01
C SER A 57 1.12 3.07 -18.41
N GLN A 58 0.20 2.52 -17.60
CA GLN A 58 -1.22 2.34 -17.90
C GLN A 58 -1.48 1.44 -19.13
N ALA A 59 -0.49 0.62 -19.53
CA ALA A 59 -0.65 -0.41 -20.57
C ALA A 59 -1.62 -1.53 -20.18
N VAL A 60 -1.79 -1.82 -18.88
CA VAL A 60 -2.79 -2.75 -18.36
C VAL A 60 -3.43 -2.18 -17.10
N THR A 61 -4.75 -2.28 -16.97
CA THR A 61 -5.48 -2.04 -15.71
C THR A 61 -6.52 -3.12 -15.47
N LEU A 62 -6.60 -3.64 -14.25
CA LEU A 62 -7.61 -4.61 -13.80
C LEU A 62 -8.80 -3.89 -13.14
N ASP A 63 -9.97 -4.43 -13.39
CA ASP A 63 -11.25 -4.13 -12.75
C ASP A 63 -11.85 -5.50 -12.35
N GLN A 64 -11.79 -5.84 -11.06
CA GLN A 64 -12.14 -7.16 -10.52
C GLN A 64 -13.60 -7.15 -10.02
N GLU A 65 -14.39 -8.13 -10.41
CA GLU A 65 -15.85 -8.22 -10.16
C GLU A 65 -16.70 -6.97 -10.52
N PRO A 66 -16.51 -6.32 -11.70
CA PRO A 66 -17.41 -5.25 -12.16
C PRO A 66 -18.85 -5.73 -12.41
N ALA A 67 -19.00 -7.04 -12.59
CA ALA A 67 -20.22 -7.80 -12.36
C ALA A 67 -19.86 -9.14 -11.70
N PRO A 68 -20.75 -9.79 -10.93
CA PRO A 68 -20.48 -11.07 -10.27
C PRO A 68 -19.99 -12.14 -11.25
N GLY A 69 -18.93 -12.87 -10.89
CA GLY A 69 -18.37 -13.92 -11.75
C GLY A 69 -17.63 -13.38 -13.00
N THR A 70 -17.09 -12.16 -12.94
CA THR A 70 -16.30 -11.57 -14.03
C THR A 70 -15.08 -10.80 -13.53
N ALA A 71 -14.07 -10.67 -14.38
CA ALA A 71 -12.96 -9.75 -14.21
C ALA A 71 -12.60 -9.11 -15.56
N ARG A 72 -12.28 -7.83 -15.56
CA ARG A 72 -12.05 -7.04 -16.78
C ARG A 72 -10.66 -6.41 -16.74
N LEU A 73 -9.78 -6.85 -17.63
CA LEU A 73 -8.51 -6.19 -17.89
C LEU A 73 -8.67 -5.25 -19.09
N SER A 74 -8.29 -3.99 -18.94
CA SER A 74 -8.19 -3.05 -20.07
C SER A 74 -6.73 -2.98 -20.50
N VAL A 75 -6.45 -3.41 -21.74
CA VAL A 75 -5.09 -3.58 -22.28
C VAL A 75 -4.87 -2.57 -23.40
N SER A 76 -3.94 -1.64 -23.21
CA SER A 76 -3.63 -0.55 -24.13
C SER A 76 -2.30 -0.81 -24.84
N LEU A 77 -2.37 -1.58 -25.92
CA LEU A 77 -1.21 -1.97 -26.73
C LEU A 77 -0.38 -0.79 -27.33
N PRO A 78 -0.93 0.43 -27.52
CA PRO A 78 -0.15 1.63 -27.83
C PRO A 78 0.60 2.27 -26.65
N ARG A 79 0.33 1.84 -25.40
CA ARG A 79 1.00 2.31 -24.17
C ARG A 79 2.03 1.34 -23.62
N THR A 80 2.00 0.09 -24.07
CA THR A 80 3.01 -0.94 -23.80
C THR A 80 4.39 -0.43 -24.21
N GLU A 81 5.34 -0.46 -23.28
CA GLU A 81 6.71 -0.01 -23.55
C GLU A 81 7.43 -0.91 -24.57
N ASN A 82 8.43 -0.38 -25.26
CA ASN A 82 9.12 -1.09 -26.37
C ASN A 82 9.93 -2.32 -25.93
N ASP A 83 10.22 -2.43 -24.64
CA ASP A 83 10.91 -3.53 -23.98
C ASP A 83 9.95 -4.63 -23.46
N VAL A 84 8.63 -4.46 -23.62
CA VAL A 84 7.62 -5.48 -23.28
C VAL A 84 7.11 -6.15 -24.57
N ASP A 85 7.56 -7.38 -24.80
CA ASP A 85 7.19 -8.19 -25.98
C ASP A 85 5.91 -9.00 -25.79
N ARG A 86 5.51 -9.29 -24.54
CA ARG A 86 4.33 -10.09 -24.20
C ARG A 86 3.55 -9.54 -23.02
N ILE A 87 2.24 -9.79 -23.00
CA ILE A 87 1.35 -9.53 -21.87
C ILE A 87 0.53 -10.79 -21.60
N VAL A 88 0.87 -11.51 -20.54
CA VAL A 88 0.14 -12.69 -20.06
C VAL A 88 -1.16 -12.26 -19.40
N VAL A 89 -2.23 -13.06 -19.57
CA VAL A 89 -3.49 -12.96 -18.83
C VAL A 89 -3.78 -14.31 -18.18
N SER A 90 -3.92 -14.29 -16.86
CA SER A 90 -3.97 -15.48 -16.02
C SER A 90 -4.89 -15.25 -14.81
N GLY A 91 -5.12 -16.29 -14.01
CA GLY A 91 -5.93 -16.20 -12.80
C GLY A 91 -5.57 -17.24 -11.76
N SER A 92 -6.01 -16.99 -10.53
CA SER A 92 -5.84 -17.88 -9.37
C SER A 92 -7.13 -18.02 -8.57
N ILE A 93 -7.21 -19.06 -7.75
CA ILE A 93 -8.34 -19.35 -6.86
C ILE A 93 -7.77 -19.63 -5.47
N GLU A 94 -8.26 -18.95 -4.43
CA GLU A 94 -7.76 -19.12 -3.06
C GLU A 94 -8.24 -20.45 -2.43
N HIS A 95 -9.46 -20.87 -2.73
CA HIS A 95 -10.09 -22.08 -2.19
C HIS A 95 -10.79 -22.85 -3.33
N GLY A 96 -10.40 -24.10 -3.59
CA GLY A 96 -10.87 -24.91 -4.71
C GLY A 96 -9.87 -24.94 -5.88
N THR A 97 -10.31 -25.43 -7.04
CA THR A 97 -9.47 -25.57 -8.25
C THR A 97 -10.17 -25.05 -9.50
N PHE A 98 -9.41 -24.84 -10.58
CA PHE A 98 -9.98 -24.47 -11.88
C PHE A 98 -10.91 -25.53 -12.49
N GLY A 99 -10.79 -26.80 -12.08
CA GLY A 99 -11.75 -27.86 -12.42
C GLY A 99 -13.15 -27.64 -11.82
N ASP A 100 -13.25 -26.87 -10.72
CA ASP A 100 -14.51 -26.53 -10.05
C ASP A 100 -15.19 -25.26 -10.64
N ILE A 101 -14.63 -24.70 -11.72
CA ILE A 101 -15.08 -23.45 -12.35
C ILE A 101 -15.88 -23.73 -13.64
N ALA A 102 -17.20 -23.91 -13.49
CA ALA A 102 -18.07 -24.05 -14.65
C ALA A 102 -18.11 -22.76 -15.51
N GLY A 103 -18.12 -22.93 -16.83
CA GLY A 103 -18.35 -21.85 -17.80
C GLY A 103 -17.20 -20.83 -17.96
N LEU A 104 -15.98 -21.17 -17.52
CA LEU A 104 -14.81 -20.29 -17.64
C LEU A 104 -14.55 -19.87 -19.09
N THR A 105 -14.43 -18.57 -19.30
CA THR A 105 -14.26 -17.93 -20.61
C THR A 105 -13.25 -16.79 -20.50
N VAL A 106 -12.43 -16.58 -21.54
CA VAL A 106 -11.79 -15.28 -21.81
C VAL A 106 -12.24 -14.72 -23.15
N THR A 107 -12.80 -13.50 -23.16
CA THR A 107 -13.23 -12.79 -24.37
C THR A 107 -12.48 -11.46 -24.52
N VAL A 108 -11.81 -11.26 -25.65
CA VAL A 108 -11.13 -10.03 -26.04
C VAL A 108 -12.05 -9.20 -26.94
N PHE A 109 -12.33 -7.97 -26.52
CA PHE A 109 -13.11 -6.97 -27.22
C PHE A 109 -12.20 -5.84 -27.73
N ALA A 110 -12.44 -5.40 -28.96
CA ALA A 110 -12.02 -4.09 -29.46
C ALA A 110 -13.23 -3.12 -29.41
N ALA A 111 -13.06 -1.89 -29.92
CA ALA A 111 -14.09 -0.85 -29.86
C ALA A 111 -15.36 -1.18 -30.69
N ASP A 112 -15.25 -2.10 -31.64
CA ASP A 112 -16.30 -2.59 -32.53
C ASP A 112 -16.99 -3.88 -32.04
N GLY A 113 -16.36 -4.66 -31.14
CA GLY A 113 -16.97 -5.84 -30.54
C GLY A 113 -16.00 -6.96 -30.13
N PRO A 114 -16.51 -8.17 -29.85
CA PRO A 114 -15.72 -9.33 -29.42
C PRO A 114 -14.92 -9.95 -30.58
N ILE A 115 -13.63 -9.60 -30.68
CA ILE A 115 -12.74 -10.08 -31.73
C ILE A 115 -12.28 -11.53 -31.48
N ALA A 116 -11.98 -11.90 -30.23
CA ALA A 116 -11.52 -13.24 -29.85
C ALA A 116 -12.29 -13.75 -28.61
N ARG A 117 -12.62 -15.04 -28.57
CA ARG A 117 -13.21 -15.73 -27.41
C ARG A 117 -12.56 -17.09 -27.26
N PHE A 118 -12.14 -17.45 -26.07
CA PHE A 118 -11.66 -18.77 -25.71
C PHE A 118 -12.56 -19.28 -24.57
N ASP A 119 -13.22 -20.41 -24.82
CA ASP A 119 -13.97 -21.14 -23.80
C ASP A 119 -12.99 -22.17 -23.20
N ILE A 120 -12.83 -22.17 -21.89
CA ILE A 120 -11.93 -23.10 -21.19
C ILE A 120 -12.79 -24.27 -20.71
N GLU A 121 -12.92 -25.23 -21.61
CA GLU A 121 -13.56 -26.53 -21.41
C GLU A 121 -12.50 -27.50 -20.83
N ASP A 122 -12.90 -28.38 -19.89
CA ASP A 122 -12.05 -29.36 -19.20
C ASP A 122 -10.74 -28.80 -18.59
N ALA A 123 -10.89 -27.83 -17.68
CA ALA A 123 -9.79 -27.18 -16.98
C ALA A 123 -9.03 -28.11 -16.01
N ASP A 124 -7.70 -27.94 -15.93
CA ASP A 124 -6.84 -28.68 -14.99
C ASP A 124 -7.27 -28.43 -13.52
N ALA A 125 -7.20 -29.45 -12.66
CA ALA A 125 -7.50 -29.35 -11.23
C ALA A 125 -6.36 -28.67 -10.43
N VAL A 126 -6.17 -27.38 -10.67
CA VAL A 126 -5.08 -26.54 -10.12
C VAL A 126 -5.60 -25.24 -9.52
N ALA A 127 -4.79 -24.59 -8.68
CA ALA A 127 -5.13 -23.29 -8.06
C ALA A 127 -4.71 -22.05 -8.88
N ALA A 128 -3.95 -22.22 -9.98
CA ALA A 128 -3.54 -21.12 -10.87
C ALA A 128 -3.51 -21.56 -12.34
N MET A 129 -3.90 -20.68 -13.26
CA MET A 129 -3.98 -20.98 -14.69
C MET A 129 -3.63 -19.76 -15.55
N MET A 130 -2.85 -19.98 -16.62
CA MET A 130 -2.71 -19.02 -17.71
C MET A 130 -3.82 -19.21 -18.73
N PHE A 131 -4.62 -18.16 -18.97
CA PHE A 131 -5.72 -18.22 -19.92
C PHE A 131 -5.25 -17.92 -21.35
N GLY A 132 -4.34 -16.95 -21.52
CA GLY A 132 -3.79 -16.57 -22.81
C GLY A 132 -2.70 -15.49 -22.72
N GLU A 133 -2.09 -15.15 -23.84
CA GLU A 133 -1.12 -14.03 -23.90
C GLU A 133 -1.34 -13.15 -25.14
N PHE A 134 -1.11 -11.84 -24.98
CA PHE A 134 -0.76 -10.97 -26.10
C PHE A 134 0.73 -11.10 -26.37
N TYR A 135 1.11 -11.17 -27.65
CA TYR A 135 2.51 -11.22 -28.06
C TYR A 135 2.71 -10.46 -29.36
N ARG A 136 3.89 -9.84 -29.50
CA ARG A 136 4.28 -9.15 -30.73
C ARG A 136 4.97 -10.13 -31.69
N ARG A 137 4.62 -10.06 -32.98
CA ARG A 137 5.29 -10.80 -34.05
C ARG A 137 5.19 -10.05 -35.37
N ASP A 138 6.29 -9.95 -36.09
CA ASP A 138 6.39 -9.20 -37.36
C ASP A 138 5.91 -7.74 -37.19
N GLY A 139 6.26 -7.13 -36.05
CA GLY A 139 5.84 -5.79 -35.62
C GLY A 139 4.40 -5.66 -35.10
N ARG A 140 3.53 -6.65 -35.36
CA ARG A 140 2.09 -6.62 -35.05
C ARG A 140 1.74 -7.42 -33.79
N TRP A 141 0.70 -6.99 -33.07
CA TRP A 141 0.18 -7.73 -31.92
C TRP A 141 -0.78 -8.86 -32.33
N ARG A 142 -0.73 -9.96 -31.58
CA ARG A 142 -1.65 -11.12 -31.66
C ARG A 142 -2.03 -11.55 -30.25
N PHE A 143 -3.21 -12.17 -30.10
CA PHE A 143 -3.65 -12.83 -28.86
C PHE A 143 -3.66 -14.35 -29.06
N ARG A 144 -3.17 -15.13 -28.10
CA ARG A 144 -3.13 -16.61 -28.11
C ARG A 144 -3.93 -17.16 -26.94
N ALA A 145 -4.80 -18.13 -27.20
CA ALA A 145 -5.44 -18.96 -26.18
C ALA A 145 -4.46 -20.01 -25.65
N ILE A 146 -4.32 -20.14 -24.33
CA ILE A 146 -3.32 -21.02 -23.69
C ILE A 146 -3.99 -22.05 -22.76
N GLY A 147 -4.77 -21.61 -21.76
CA GLY A 147 -5.52 -22.49 -20.86
C GLY A 147 -4.66 -23.56 -20.18
N GLN A 148 -3.51 -23.18 -19.62
CA GLN A 148 -2.53 -24.08 -19.00
C GLN A 148 -2.53 -23.91 -17.49
N GLY A 149 -2.71 -25.00 -16.74
CA GLY A 149 -2.64 -25.00 -15.28
C GLY A 149 -1.22 -25.06 -14.68
N TRP A 150 -1.06 -24.52 -13.47
CA TRP A 150 0.13 -24.63 -12.63
C TRP A 150 -0.21 -25.36 -11.31
N SER A 151 0.34 -26.57 -11.13
CA SER A 151 0.15 -27.39 -9.93
C SER A 151 0.83 -26.81 -8.68
N SER A 152 1.83 -25.95 -8.87
CA SER A 152 2.49 -25.14 -7.84
C SER A 152 1.74 -23.83 -7.49
N GLY A 153 0.51 -23.68 -7.96
CA GLY A 153 -0.35 -22.54 -7.65
C GLY A 153 0.17 -21.20 -8.16
N LEU A 154 -0.35 -20.10 -7.61
CA LEU A 154 0.01 -18.75 -8.05
C LEU A 154 1.50 -18.46 -7.87
N ALA A 155 2.06 -18.89 -6.73
CA ALA A 155 3.47 -18.71 -6.40
C ALA A 155 4.38 -19.30 -7.48
N GLY A 156 4.13 -20.55 -7.90
CA GLY A 156 4.86 -21.20 -8.97
C GLY A 156 4.69 -20.51 -10.33
N LEU A 157 3.46 -20.13 -10.69
CA LEU A 157 3.16 -19.45 -11.94
C LEU A 157 3.95 -18.14 -12.08
N VAL A 158 3.90 -17.26 -11.08
CA VAL A 158 4.57 -15.95 -11.19
C VAL A 158 6.09 -16.04 -10.99
N THR A 159 6.58 -17.01 -10.22
CA THR A 159 8.03 -17.28 -10.07
C THR A 159 8.65 -17.79 -11.38
N GLU A 160 7.92 -18.59 -12.17
CA GLU A 160 8.39 -19.02 -13.50
C GLU A 160 8.60 -17.83 -14.46
N PHE A 161 7.84 -16.75 -14.28
CA PHE A 161 8.00 -15.48 -14.99
C PHE A 161 8.89 -14.45 -14.25
N GLY A 162 9.62 -14.86 -13.22
CA GLY A 162 10.64 -14.04 -12.55
C GLY A 162 10.14 -13.07 -11.48
N VAL A 163 8.86 -13.13 -11.07
CA VAL A 163 8.35 -12.39 -9.91
C VAL A 163 8.89 -13.01 -8.62
N ALA A 164 9.36 -12.18 -7.68
CA ALA A 164 9.79 -12.67 -6.37
C ALA A 164 8.58 -12.89 -5.44
N VAL A 165 8.38 -14.13 -4.98
CA VAL A 165 7.28 -14.48 -4.06
C VAL A 165 7.82 -14.84 -2.68
N ASP A 166 7.50 -14.01 -1.68
CA ASP A 166 7.72 -14.35 -0.27
C ASP A 166 6.68 -15.40 0.17
N GLU A 167 7.05 -16.67 0.09
CA GLU A 167 6.28 -17.77 0.68
C GLU A 167 6.35 -17.67 2.22
N SER A 168 5.19 -17.57 2.88
CA SER A 168 5.11 -17.41 4.35
C SER A 168 5.83 -18.56 5.08
N PRO A 169 6.57 -18.27 6.16
CA PRO A 169 7.93 -18.78 6.22
C PRO A 169 8.04 -20.25 6.62
N ARG A 170 8.58 -21.06 5.69
CA ARG A 170 9.64 -21.99 6.12
C ARG A 170 10.74 -21.15 6.74
N ARG A 171 11.08 -21.41 8.01
CA ARG A 171 12.16 -20.75 8.75
C ARG A 171 13.39 -20.57 7.83
N PRO A 172 13.75 -19.35 7.42
CA PRO A 172 15.01 -19.16 6.72
C PRO A 172 16.15 -19.56 7.65
N ALA A 173 17.22 -20.13 7.10
CA ALA A 173 18.48 -20.14 7.82
C ALA A 173 18.84 -18.69 8.16
N ARG A 174 19.30 -18.43 9.39
CA ARG A 174 19.84 -17.11 9.75
C ARG A 174 20.97 -16.76 8.77
N PRO A 175 21.20 -15.46 8.49
CA PRO A 175 22.16 -15.03 7.49
C PRO A 175 23.59 -15.46 7.85
N SER A 176 23.97 -16.63 7.35
CA SER A 176 25.37 -17.04 7.22
C SER A 176 26.11 -16.04 6.32
N ASP A 177 27.43 -15.97 6.50
CA ASP A 177 28.27 -14.97 5.82
C ASP A 177 27.99 -14.91 4.31
N PRO A 178 27.52 -13.77 3.76
CA PRO A 178 27.23 -13.63 2.33
C PRO A 178 28.48 -13.71 1.44
N PHE A 179 29.67 -13.84 2.03
CA PHE A 179 30.94 -14.05 1.34
C PHE A 179 31.58 -15.43 1.62
N ALA A 180 30.87 -16.34 2.28
CA ALA A 180 31.28 -17.73 2.45
C ALA A 180 31.40 -18.43 1.08
N ARG A 181 32.63 -18.53 0.58
CA ARG A 181 32.93 -19.27 -0.65
C ARG A 181 32.61 -20.76 -0.46
N PRO A 182 31.90 -21.43 -1.40
CA PRO A 182 31.65 -22.86 -1.30
C PRO A 182 32.95 -23.65 -1.13
N HIS A 183 33.06 -24.42 -0.04
CA HIS A 183 34.15 -25.36 0.14
C HIS A 183 33.94 -26.57 -0.78
N ALA A 184 35.01 -27.08 -1.40
CA ALA A 184 34.94 -28.08 -2.46
C ALA A 184 34.59 -29.52 -1.99
N SER A 185 34.10 -29.69 -0.76
CA SER A 185 33.63 -30.97 -0.20
C SER A 185 32.34 -31.44 -0.86
N ASP A 186 31.39 -30.53 -1.04
CA ASP A 186 29.98 -30.88 -1.24
C ASP A 186 29.67 -31.36 -2.67
N ALA A 187 30.62 -31.16 -3.59
CA ALA A 187 30.55 -31.62 -4.98
C ALA A 187 30.71 -33.14 -5.14
N LEU A 188 31.21 -33.85 -4.12
CA LEU A 188 31.52 -35.29 -4.22
C LEU A 188 30.31 -36.20 -3.98
N ASP A 189 29.34 -35.80 -3.17
CA ASP A 189 28.13 -36.61 -2.93
C ASP A 189 27.11 -36.49 -4.07
N ALA A 190 27.01 -35.32 -4.71
CA ALA A 190 26.18 -35.12 -5.90
C ALA A 190 26.56 -36.08 -7.05
N ALA A 191 27.85 -36.40 -7.20
CA ALA A 191 28.36 -37.30 -8.25
C ALA A 191 28.04 -38.79 -8.02
N ARG A 192 27.53 -39.18 -6.84
CA ARG A 192 27.21 -40.58 -6.51
C ARG A 192 25.76 -41.00 -6.82
N GLY A 193 24.88 -40.06 -7.13
CA GLY A 193 23.45 -40.35 -7.37
C GLY A 193 23.10 -40.99 -8.71
N THR A 194 23.97 -40.91 -9.72
CA THR A 194 23.61 -41.20 -11.13
C THR A 194 24.42 -42.35 -11.74
N ALA A 195 24.33 -43.55 -11.15
CA ALA A 195 25.08 -44.74 -11.57
C ALA A 195 24.18 -45.98 -11.81
N GLY A 196 23.35 -45.92 -12.86
CA GLY A 196 22.59 -47.06 -13.38
C GLY A 196 21.69 -46.63 -14.56
N SER A 197 21.60 -47.34 -15.68
CA SER A 197 22.17 -48.64 -16.07
C SER A 197 22.97 -48.55 -17.39
N VAL A 198 23.79 -49.57 -17.67
CA VAL A 198 24.71 -49.59 -18.83
C VAL A 198 24.09 -50.29 -20.05
N GLY A 199 24.12 -49.62 -21.20
CA GLY A 199 23.97 -50.24 -22.53
C GLY A 199 25.12 -49.81 -23.44
N ARG A 200 25.90 -50.74 -24.01
CA ARG A 200 27.10 -50.45 -24.82
C ARG A 200 26.75 -50.25 -26.31
N PRO A 201 27.50 -49.39 -27.04
CA PRO A 201 27.20 -49.06 -28.45
C PRO A 201 27.70 -50.11 -29.45
N GLY A 202 26.98 -50.21 -30.58
CA GLY A 202 27.37 -50.98 -31.77
C GLY A 202 27.89 -50.07 -32.89
N THR A 203 29.01 -50.46 -33.48
CA THR A 203 29.81 -49.73 -34.48
C THR A 203 29.11 -49.43 -35.82
N ALA A 204 29.33 -48.20 -36.32
CA ALA A 204 29.63 -47.80 -37.72
C ALA A 204 28.75 -48.28 -38.90
N THR A 205 28.46 -47.36 -39.84
CA THR A 205 28.97 -47.33 -41.25
C THR A 205 28.25 -46.26 -42.09
N ARG A 206 28.90 -45.70 -43.11
CA ARG A 206 28.29 -44.88 -44.18
C ARG A 206 28.84 -45.30 -45.55
N PRO A 207 27.98 -45.68 -46.51
CA PRO A 207 27.82 -44.90 -47.76
C PRO A 207 26.31 -44.67 -48.05
N GLY A 208 25.88 -43.70 -48.88
CA GLY A 208 26.01 -43.62 -50.35
C GLY A 208 24.66 -44.04 -50.96
N ALA A 209 23.86 -43.15 -51.55
CA ALA A 209 23.98 -42.49 -52.87
C ALA A 209 22.86 -43.04 -53.80
N HIS A 210 22.49 -42.30 -54.86
CA HIS A 210 21.42 -42.62 -55.84
C HIS A 210 19.97 -42.58 -55.28
N ASP A 211 18.88 -42.37 -56.03
CA ASP A 211 18.57 -41.66 -57.31
C ASP A 211 17.02 -41.65 -57.49
N THR A 212 16.33 -41.02 -58.46
CA THR A 212 16.64 -40.12 -59.60
C THR A 212 15.39 -39.23 -59.90
N VAL A 213 15.54 -38.20 -60.78
CA VAL A 213 14.50 -37.72 -61.75
C VAL A 213 13.22 -37.03 -61.22
N ALA A 214 12.58 -36.05 -61.91
CA ALA A 214 12.99 -35.03 -62.89
C ALA A 214 11.79 -34.06 -63.16
N ARG A 215 12.01 -33.04 -64.02
CA ARG A 215 10.98 -32.16 -64.65
C ARG A 215 10.32 -31.18 -63.65
N GLY A 216 10.23 -29.86 -63.89
CA GLY A 216 10.29 -29.08 -65.13
C GLY A 216 8.88 -28.57 -65.49
N THR A 217 8.66 -27.35 -66.01
CA THR A 217 9.57 -26.33 -66.55
C THR A 217 8.88 -24.94 -66.66
N ARG A 218 9.65 -23.83 -66.64
CA ARG A 218 9.32 -22.50 -67.26
C ARG A 218 8.13 -21.73 -66.62
N THR A 219 8.00 -20.40 -66.68
CA THR A 219 8.82 -19.24 -67.15
C THR A 219 8.44 -18.01 -66.28
N ALA A 220 9.26 -16.96 -66.10
CA ALA A 220 9.33 -15.72 -66.93
C ALA A 220 7.96 -15.17 -67.39
N ASP A 221 7.65 -13.87 -67.42
CA ASP A 221 8.42 -12.61 -67.17
C ASP A 221 7.38 -11.48 -66.81
N SER A 222 7.62 -10.17 -66.56
CA SER A 222 8.73 -9.21 -66.72
C SER A 222 8.70 -8.09 -65.65
N ALA A 223 9.64 -7.12 -65.71
CA ALA A 223 9.55 -5.75 -65.13
C ALA A 223 9.24 -4.73 -66.28
N PRO A 224 9.43 -3.38 -66.20
CA PRO A 224 9.80 -2.47 -65.09
C PRO A 224 9.00 -1.12 -65.08
N GLU A 225 9.56 -0.06 -64.45
CA GLU A 225 9.30 1.40 -64.68
C GLU A 225 8.04 2.07 -64.09
N ARG A 226 7.93 3.41 -63.95
CA ARG A 226 8.84 4.53 -63.50
C ARG A 226 7.94 5.76 -63.24
N HIS A 227 8.26 6.65 -62.28
CA HIS A 227 8.26 8.14 -62.39
C HIS A 227 8.32 8.90 -61.03
N LEU A 228 8.53 10.21 -61.11
CA LEU A 228 8.86 11.26 -60.11
C LEU A 228 8.21 12.60 -60.61
N PRO A 229 8.25 13.76 -59.92
CA PRO A 229 8.56 14.12 -58.51
C PRO A 229 7.58 15.18 -57.88
N SER A 230 7.98 15.76 -56.73
CA SER A 230 7.74 17.17 -56.29
C SER A 230 6.53 17.52 -55.39
N GLY A 231 6.74 18.49 -54.47
CA GLY A 231 5.68 19.17 -53.70
C GLY A 231 5.95 19.37 -52.19
N ALA A 232 6.42 20.55 -51.78
CA ALA A 232 6.59 21.01 -50.39
C ALA A 232 6.68 22.56 -50.34
N PRO A 233 6.72 23.24 -49.17
CA PRO A 233 5.97 23.07 -47.91
C PRO A 233 5.23 24.37 -47.49
N TYR A 234 4.42 24.36 -46.42
CA TYR A 234 3.86 25.58 -45.78
C TYR A 234 3.49 25.31 -44.29
N PRO A 235 3.28 26.32 -43.41
CA PRO A 235 4.36 26.75 -42.51
C PRO A 235 4.03 26.68 -41.01
N ALA A 236 5.03 27.00 -40.17
CA ALA A 236 4.84 27.23 -38.74
C ALA A 236 4.48 28.70 -38.40
N ARG A 237 3.67 28.88 -37.36
CA ARG A 237 3.52 30.13 -36.57
C ARG A 237 3.44 29.73 -35.10
N GLN A 238 4.40 30.11 -34.24
CA GLN A 238 4.76 31.44 -33.71
C GLN A 238 4.09 31.70 -32.34
N ILE A 239 4.95 31.79 -31.31
CA ILE A 239 4.60 32.12 -29.93
C ILE A 239 4.82 33.64 -29.73
N PRO A 240 3.85 34.39 -29.18
CA PRO A 240 4.09 35.72 -28.63
C PRO A 240 4.77 35.62 -27.25
N GLY A 241 5.81 36.41 -27.03
CA GLY A 241 6.61 36.39 -25.79
C GLY A 241 6.32 37.54 -24.80
N ASP A 242 7.14 37.58 -23.75
CA ASP A 242 7.18 38.51 -22.61
C ASP A 242 6.74 39.96 -22.81
N VAL A 243 6.16 40.51 -21.73
CA VAL A 243 6.34 41.91 -21.34
C VAL A 243 6.67 41.97 -19.84
N SER A 244 7.85 42.50 -19.50
CA SER A 244 8.36 42.55 -18.13
C SER A 244 7.73 43.67 -17.28
N HIS A 245 7.75 43.54 -15.96
CA HIS A 245 7.72 44.68 -15.05
C HIS A 245 8.79 44.61 -13.95
N ARG A 246 9.13 45.79 -13.40
CA ARG A 246 10.35 46.04 -12.59
C ARG A 246 10.21 45.65 -11.12
N ALA A 247 11.36 45.46 -10.48
CA ALA A 247 11.51 45.37 -9.03
C ALA A 247 11.23 46.71 -8.32
N ALA A 248 10.94 46.63 -7.00
CA ALA A 248 11.00 47.73 -6.05
C ALA A 248 11.58 47.23 -4.71
N GLN A 249 12.42 48.03 -4.05
CA GLN A 249 13.00 47.72 -2.73
C GLN A 249 12.46 48.68 -1.66
N VAL A 250 11.90 48.14 -0.59
CA VAL A 250 11.81 48.71 0.77
C VAL A 250 11.34 47.57 1.70
N GLY A 251 11.65 47.52 2.99
CA GLY A 251 12.48 48.38 3.82
C GLY A 251 12.40 47.87 5.28
N ALA A 252 13.43 48.07 6.11
CA ALA A 252 13.51 47.46 7.44
C ALA A 252 13.21 48.45 8.58
N ALA A 253 12.44 47.99 9.58
CA ALA A 253 12.39 48.44 10.97
C ALA A 253 11.79 47.26 11.77
N GLU A 254 12.45 46.64 12.76
CA GLU A 254 12.86 47.16 14.07
C GLU A 254 11.72 47.69 14.95
N THR A 255 11.40 46.92 15.99
CA THR A 255 11.07 47.42 17.34
C THR A 255 11.28 46.27 18.34
N ALA A 256 11.59 46.59 19.60
CA ALA A 256 12.29 45.65 20.49
C ALA A 256 11.65 45.49 21.89
N ALA A 257 12.15 44.48 22.63
CA ALA A 257 11.90 44.18 24.05
C ALA A 257 10.47 43.67 24.37
N ARG A 258 10.27 42.78 25.36
CA ARG A 258 10.98 42.68 26.66
C ARG A 258 11.36 41.25 27.08
N GLN A 259 12.33 41.20 27.98
CA GLN A 259 12.79 39.99 28.68
C GLN A 259 11.90 39.69 29.91
N GLY A 260 11.85 38.43 30.33
CA GLY A 260 11.18 37.99 31.56
C GLY A 260 11.81 36.69 32.08
N THR A 261 12.73 36.80 33.03
CA THR A 261 13.50 35.67 33.60
C THR A 261 12.75 34.98 34.73
N GLY A 262 12.78 33.64 34.81
CA GLY A 262 12.23 32.93 35.98
C GLY A 262 12.29 31.40 35.94
N ALA A 263 13.39 30.83 36.44
CA ALA A 263 13.44 29.48 37.02
C ALA A 263 13.99 29.63 38.45
N PRO A 264 13.60 28.81 39.45
CA PRO A 264 14.30 27.52 39.61
C PRO A 264 13.56 26.36 40.35
N ARG A 265 14.08 25.13 40.13
CA ARG A 265 14.28 24.01 41.10
C ARG A 265 13.10 23.26 41.78
N HIS A 266 13.11 21.94 41.52
CA HIS A 266 12.81 20.78 42.39
C HIS A 266 13.32 20.93 43.86
N PRO A 267 12.83 20.18 44.90
CA PRO A 267 12.86 18.69 44.93
C PRO A 267 11.87 17.90 45.85
N VAL A 268 12.14 16.59 45.94
CA VAL A 268 11.77 15.55 46.94
C VAL A 268 10.46 14.76 46.75
N ASP A 269 10.60 13.43 46.84
CA ASP A 269 9.54 12.40 46.90
C ASP A 269 9.02 12.18 48.36
N PRO A 270 8.41 11.04 48.73
CA PRO A 270 6.96 10.90 48.83
C PRO A 270 6.49 10.64 50.28
N PRO A 271 5.18 10.40 50.47
CA PRO A 271 4.79 9.29 51.35
C PRO A 271 3.66 8.42 50.79
N ALA A 272 3.70 7.13 51.15
CA ALA A 272 2.58 6.22 50.95
C ALA A 272 1.67 6.19 52.18
N THR A 273 0.34 6.18 51.97
CA THR A 273 -0.63 5.65 52.95
C THR A 273 -1.78 4.97 52.22
N SER A 274 -2.38 3.98 52.88
CA SER A 274 -3.45 3.14 52.35
C SER A 274 -4.85 3.74 52.57
N ARG A 275 -5.83 3.20 51.83
CA ARG A 275 -7.13 2.84 52.42
C ARG A 275 -7.81 1.71 51.64
N ARG A 276 -8.40 0.77 52.38
CA ARG A 276 -9.25 -0.33 51.91
C ARG A 276 -10.73 0.05 51.99
N THR A 277 -11.53 -0.47 51.06
CA THR A 277 -12.92 -0.98 51.25
C THR A 277 -13.32 -1.71 49.97
N GLY A 278 -13.86 -2.95 49.97
CA GLY A 278 -14.02 -3.94 51.05
C GLY A 278 -15.04 -5.04 50.67
N HIS A 279 -14.94 -6.22 51.32
CA HIS A 279 -15.93 -7.33 51.33
C HIS A 279 -16.18 -8.07 49.98
N GLU A 280 -16.66 -9.33 49.93
CA GLU A 280 -17.09 -10.34 50.94
C GLU A 280 -16.24 -11.65 50.79
N SER A 281 -15.81 -12.37 51.84
CA SER A 281 -16.47 -13.51 52.56
C SER A 281 -16.82 -14.73 51.68
N THR A 282 -16.61 -16.01 52.05
CA THR A 282 -16.64 -16.70 53.38
C THR A 282 -15.68 -17.93 53.47
N GLY A 283 -15.53 -18.51 54.68
CA GLY A 283 -15.16 -19.93 54.96
C GLY A 283 -13.70 -20.37 54.66
N ALA A 284 -12.76 -20.52 55.61
CA ALA A 284 -12.68 -21.39 56.80
C ALA A 284 -12.35 -22.88 56.49
N GLY A 285 -11.17 -23.36 56.93
CA GLY A 285 -10.77 -24.78 56.86
C GLY A 285 -9.26 -25.06 56.71
N GLU A 286 -8.52 -25.07 57.81
CA GLU A 286 -7.25 -25.82 57.97
C GLU A 286 -7.57 -27.25 58.48
N PRO A 287 -6.66 -28.27 58.49
CA PRO A 287 -5.24 -28.27 58.08
C PRO A 287 -4.77 -29.56 57.32
N THR A 288 -3.45 -29.76 57.27
CA THR A 288 -2.69 -31.05 57.15
C THR A 288 -2.56 -31.82 55.82
N ASN A 289 -1.37 -32.44 55.66
CA ASN A 289 -0.99 -33.42 54.62
C ASN A 289 -1.84 -34.70 54.65
N PRO A 290 -1.91 -35.38 53.50
CA PRO A 290 -1.80 -36.85 53.46
C PRO A 290 -0.64 -37.35 52.56
N SER A 291 -0.24 -38.60 52.79
CA SER A 291 0.87 -39.29 52.10
C SER A 291 0.53 -39.71 50.65
N GLY A 292 1.56 -39.98 49.86
CA GLY A 292 1.43 -40.43 48.46
C GLY A 292 1.06 -41.92 48.28
N PRO A 293 0.84 -42.36 47.02
CA PRO A 293 0.42 -43.72 46.70
C PRO A 293 1.58 -44.74 46.70
N GLN A 294 1.27 -45.98 47.08
CA GLN A 294 2.13 -47.14 46.86
C GLN A 294 1.89 -47.74 45.46
N THR A 295 2.93 -48.28 44.83
CA THR A 295 2.79 -49.18 43.67
C THR A 295 3.77 -50.35 43.80
N GLN A 296 3.32 -51.54 43.40
CA GLN A 296 3.84 -52.84 43.84
C GLN A 296 5.13 -53.29 43.13
N GLU A 297 5.92 -54.14 43.79
CA GLU A 297 7.04 -54.88 43.19
C GLU A 297 6.55 -56.00 42.25
N PRO A 298 7.14 -56.17 41.05
CA PRO A 298 6.93 -57.36 40.22
C PRO A 298 7.68 -58.61 40.73
N SER A 299 7.18 -59.79 40.36
CA SER A 299 7.65 -61.11 40.82
C SER A 299 8.98 -61.56 40.17
N PRO A 300 9.83 -62.40 40.81
CA PRO A 300 11.21 -62.69 40.36
C PRO A 300 11.39 -63.58 39.11
N TRP A 301 10.32 -63.90 38.36
CA TRP A 301 10.32 -64.99 37.37
C TRP A 301 9.99 -64.55 35.93
N ASP A 302 10.73 -63.59 35.40
CA ASP A 302 10.85 -63.41 33.95
C ASP A 302 12.31 -63.09 33.54
N ARG A 303 12.88 -63.97 32.71
CA ARG A 303 14.19 -63.80 32.05
C ARG A 303 14.14 -64.37 30.64
N PRO A 304 14.39 -63.53 29.63
CA PRO A 304 15.05 -63.97 28.41
C PRO A 304 16.54 -63.61 28.42
N SER A 305 17.36 -64.59 28.03
CA SER A 305 18.59 -64.46 27.23
C SER A 305 19.69 -63.45 27.61
N ARG A 306 20.87 -63.99 27.92
CA ARG A 306 22.14 -63.26 27.71
C ARG A 306 22.32 -62.94 26.22
N ALA A 307 22.65 -61.70 25.91
CA ALA A 307 23.35 -61.28 24.69
C ALA A 307 24.42 -60.25 25.10
N ASP A 308 25.49 -60.13 24.34
CA ASP A 308 26.75 -59.56 24.84
C ASP A 308 26.69 -58.06 25.17
N GLN A 309 26.99 -57.74 26.44
CA GLN A 309 27.40 -56.40 26.84
C GLN A 309 28.86 -56.16 26.43
N HIS A 310 29.08 -55.84 25.15
CA HIS A 310 30.32 -55.19 24.75
C HIS A 310 30.45 -53.85 25.48
N VAL A 311 31.41 -53.76 26.41
CA VAL A 311 31.73 -52.51 27.09
C VAL A 311 32.45 -51.59 26.10
N ASP A 312 31.70 -50.69 25.49
CA ASP A 312 32.22 -49.67 24.59
C ASP A 312 33.07 -48.66 25.38
N LEU A 313 34.39 -48.86 25.34
CA LEU A 313 35.38 -47.95 25.92
C LEU A 313 35.74 -46.79 24.98
N THR A 314 34.97 -46.53 23.91
CA THR A 314 35.09 -45.26 23.20
C THR A 314 34.70 -44.12 24.12
N ARG A 315 35.74 -43.44 24.63
CA ARG A 315 35.65 -42.19 25.36
C ARG A 315 34.99 -41.15 24.45
N ARG A 316 33.65 -41.08 24.44
CA ARG A 316 32.91 -40.02 23.75
C ARG A 316 33.51 -38.70 24.18
N SER A 317 34.23 -38.04 23.27
CA SER A 317 34.77 -36.71 23.48
C SER A 317 33.58 -35.77 23.64
N ARG A 318 33.22 -35.54 24.91
CA ARG A 318 32.13 -34.66 25.32
C ARG A 318 32.49 -33.28 24.77
N GLN A 319 31.86 -32.89 23.66
CA GLN A 319 32.06 -31.57 23.08
C GLN A 319 31.88 -30.54 24.20
N PRO A 320 32.78 -29.55 24.33
CA PRO A 320 32.60 -28.49 25.31
C PRO A 320 31.22 -27.86 25.06
N ALA A 321 30.50 -27.57 26.14
CA ALA A 321 29.22 -26.86 26.01
C ALA A 321 29.49 -25.53 25.28
N PRO A 322 28.60 -25.11 24.36
CA PRO A 322 28.79 -23.86 23.63
C PRO A 322 28.96 -22.70 24.61
N PRO A 323 29.84 -21.73 24.31
CA PRO A 323 30.07 -20.62 25.22
C PRO A 323 28.77 -19.84 25.50
N PRO A 324 28.58 -19.33 26.73
CA PRO A 324 27.33 -18.71 27.14
C PRO A 324 27.00 -17.48 26.28
N PRO A 325 25.71 -17.17 26.08
CA PRO A 325 25.29 -16.00 25.31
C PRO A 325 25.80 -14.69 25.94
N PRO A 326 26.07 -13.65 25.14
CA PRO A 326 26.58 -12.37 25.64
C PRO A 326 25.50 -11.55 26.37
N PRO A 327 25.89 -10.47 27.09
CA PRO A 327 24.94 -9.50 27.64
C PRO A 327 24.11 -8.84 26.53
N ASN A 328 22.79 -8.86 26.70
CA ASN A 328 21.78 -8.51 25.67
C ASN A 328 21.85 -9.40 24.41
N PRO A 329 21.51 -10.69 24.52
CA PRO A 329 21.66 -11.66 23.42
C PRO A 329 20.68 -11.45 22.26
N GLU A 330 19.67 -10.61 22.39
CA GLU A 330 18.74 -10.30 21.28
C GLU A 330 19.32 -9.25 20.32
N ARG A 331 20.42 -8.57 20.69
CA ARG A 331 21.14 -7.62 19.83
C ARG A 331 22.34 -8.29 19.17
N ALA A 332 22.33 -8.35 17.84
CA ALA A 332 23.51 -8.73 17.06
C ALA A 332 24.60 -7.65 17.17
N ASP A 333 25.76 -7.98 17.75
CA ASP A 333 26.86 -7.04 18.03
C ASP A 333 28.23 -7.74 18.23
N TRP A 334 29.29 -6.94 18.35
CA TRP A 334 30.63 -7.42 18.71
C TRP A 334 30.83 -7.45 20.23
N HIS A 335 31.14 -8.63 20.78
CA HIS A 335 31.41 -8.82 22.21
C HIS A 335 32.81 -9.42 22.41
N PRO A 336 33.42 -9.32 23.61
CA PRO A 336 34.67 -10.03 23.92
C PRO A 336 34.50 -11.54 23.68
N ASP A 337 35.47 -12.18 23.03
CA ASP A 337 35.41 -13.60 22.70
C ASP A 337 35.46 -14.44 24.01
N PRO A 338 34.47 -15.30 24.29
CA PRO A 338 34.48 -16.15 25.49
C PRO A 338 35.68 -17.10 25.58
N GLU A 339 36.35 -17.38 24.46
CA GLU A 339 37.51 -18.27 24.39
C GLU A 339 38.87 -17.53 24.40
N ASP A 340 38.91 -16.27 23.95
CA ASP A 340 40.12 -15.43 23.94
C ASP A 340 39.76 -13.94 24.19
N PRO A 341 39.72 -13.48 25.46
CA PRO A 341 39.35 -12.10 25.81
C PRO A 341 40.25 -10.98 25.23
N SER A 342 41.33 -11.32 24.50
CA SER A 342 42.08 -10.33 23.69
C SER A 342 41.42 -10.01 22.34
N ARG A 343 40.36 -10.75 21.98
CA ARG A 343 39.58 -10.61 20.75
C ARG A 343 38.16 -10.20 21.03
N MET A 344 37.54 -9.69 19.98
CA MET A 344 36.09 -9.55 19.87
C MET A 344 35.59 -10.61 18.89
N ARG A 345 34.45 -11.23 19.19
CA ARG A 345 33.74 -12.21 18.37
C ARG A 345 32.34 -11.70 18.08
N TRP A 346 31.83 -12.00 16.89
CA TRP A 346 30.50 -11.54 16.48
C TRP A 346 29.42 -12.50 16.94
N TRP A 347 28.42 -11.94 17.62
CA TRP A 347 27.17 -12.60 17.98
C TRP A 347 26.09 -12.16 17.00
N ASP A 348 25.40 -13.09 16.36
CA ASP A 348 24.42 -12.78 15.30
C ASP A 348 23.02 -12.39 15.82
N GLY A 349 22.84 -12.31 17.14
CA GLY A 349 21.53 -12.27 17.81
C GLY A 349 21.05 -13.64 18.28
N SER A 350 21.86 -14.70 18.15
CA SER A 350 21.49 -16.06 18.57
C SER A 350 22.64 -17.05 18.80
N GLU A 351 23.77 -16.92 18.11
CA GLU A 351 24.93 -17.78 18.26
C GLU A 351 26.28 -17.07 17.99
N TRP A 352 27.35 -17.68 18.50
CA TRP A 352 28.72 -17.16 18.42
C TRP A 352 29.40 -17.60 17.12
N THR A 353 29.30 -16.74 16.10
CA THR A 353 29.89 -16.99 14.78
C THR A 353 31.42 -17.13 14.81
N SER A 354 32.01 -17.58 13.70
CA SER A 354 33.47 -17.69 13.52
C SER A 354 34.16 -16.34 13.29
N ALA A 355 33.42 -15.27 13.03
CA ALA A 355 33.98 -13.95 12.76
C ALA A 355 34.59 -13.35 14.04
N THR A 356 35.90 -13.08 14.01
CA THR A 356 36.66 -12.51 15.13
C THR A 356 37.61 -11.41 14.65
N TYR A 357 37.91 -10.43 15.51
CA TYR A 357 38.99 -9.48 15.29
C TYR A 357 39.75 -9.16 16.60
N ARG A 358 41.02 -8.79 16.50
CA ARG A 358 41.81 -8.30 17.64
C ARG A 358 41.50 -6.83 17.89
N THR A 359 41.34 -6.44 19.15
CA THR A 359 41.20 -5.03 19.51
C THR A 359 42.43 -4.23 19.09
N ALA A 360 42.23 -3.06 18.48
CA ALA A 360 43.32 -2.22 18.02
C ALA A 360 44.04 -1.57 19.22
N PRO A 361 45.38 -1.34 19.16
CA PRO A 361 46.09 -0.65 20.23
C PRO A 361 45.50 0.75 20.49
N PRO A 362 45.29 1.15 21.76
CA PRO A 362 44.55 2.37 22.13
C PRO A 362 45.36 3.67 21.95
N GLY A 363 46.12 3.79 20.86
CA GLY A 363 46.87 5.00 20.53
C GLY A 363 45.92 6.09 20.01
N PRO A 364 46.03 7.37 20.47
CA PRO A 364 45.13 8.46 20.08
C PRO A 364 45.29 8.95 18.62
N ARG A 365 46.01 8.18 17.79
CA ARG A 365 46.17 8.37 16.34
C ARG A 365 45.91 7.08 15.54
N ALA A 366 45.45 5.99 16.16
CA ALA A 366 45.15 4.73 15.49
C ALA A 366 43.70 4.69 14.97
N CYS A 367 43.47 4.11 13.79
CA CYS A 367 42.14 3.93 13.23
C CYS A 367 41.40 2.79 13.96
N PRO A 368 40.16 3.00 14.47
CA PRO A 368 39.46 1.98 15.24
C PRO A 368 39.14 0.71 14.43
N ARG A 369 39.07 0.80 13.09
CA ARG A 369 38.73 -0.31 12.19
C ARG A 369 39.94 -1.19 11.81
N CYS A 370 41.17 -0.65 11.80
CA CYS A 370 42.37 -1.36 11.29
C CYS A 370 43.73 -0.99 11.93
N GLY A 371 43.78 -0.10 12.93
CA GLY A 371 45.01 0.33 13.61
C GLY A 371 45.86 1.38 12.87
N ASN A 372 45.77 1.50 11.54
CA ASN A 372 46.53 2.46 10.73
C ASN A 372 46.30 3.93 11.16
N THR A 373 47.27 4.81 10.89
CA THR A 373 47.22 6.22 11.32
C THR A 373 45.97 6.96 10.81
N LEU A 374 45.26 7.64 11.72
CA LEU A 374 44.11 8.52 11.42
C LEU A 374 44.52 9.71 10.53
N ARG A 375 43.64 10.10 9.59
CA ARG A 375 43.80 11.34 8.83
C ARG A 375 43.33 12.53 9.67
N ARG A 376 43.92 13.71 9.45
CA ARG A 376 43.47 14.98 10.05
C ARG A 376 42.57 15.72 9.05
N LYS A 377 41.36 16.11 9.44
CA LYS A 377 40.44 16.84 8.55
C LYS A 377 40.80 18.34 8.49
N LEU A 378 40.59 18.95 7.32
CA LEU A 378 40.91 20.36 7.04
C LEU A 378 40.24 21.36 8.00
N PHE A 379 39.01 21.07 8.44
CA PHE A 379 38.23 21.91 9.36
C PHE A 379 38.24 21.39 10.81
N GLY A 380 39.26 20.61 11.19
CA GLY A 380 39.39 20.02 12.52
C GLY A 380 38.78 18.62 12.64
N GLY A 381 39.19 17.89 13.69
CA GLY A 381 38.84 16.49 13.90
C GLY A 381 39.71 15.49 13.11
N THR A 382 39.47 14.21 13.36
CA THR A 382 40.11 13.07 12.71
C THR A 382 39.13 12.33 11.80
N ALA A 383 39.66 11.73 10.73
CA ALA A 383 38.95 10.76 9.89
C ALA A 383 39.60 9.38 10.03
N PRO A 384 38.94 8.29 9.59
CA PRO A 384 39.58 7.00 9.36
C PRO A 384 40.87 7.12 8.52
N CYS A 385 41.67 6.06 8.45
CA CYS A 385 42.73 5.99 7.46
C CYS A 385 42.10 5.94 6.05
N GLN A 386 42.80 6.44 5.02
CA GLN A 386 42.26 6.57 3.65
C GLN A 386 41.67 5.26 3.09
N TYR A 387 42.27 4.12 3.43
CA TYR A 387 41.80 2.80 3.02
C TYR A 387 40.42 2.48 3.61
N CYS A 388 40.27 2.59 4.94
CA CYS A 388 38.98 2.34 5.58
C CYS A 388 37.96 3.43 5.30
N GLU A 389 38.37 4.64 4.94
CA GLU A 389 37.46 5.71 4.49
C GLU A 389 36.80 5.31 3.16
N ALA A 390 37.57 4.85 2.17
CA ALA A 390 37.06 4.35 0.89
C ALA A 390 36.17 3.09 1.05
N GLU A 391 36.58 2.10 1.85
CA GLU A 391 35.74 0.92 2.14
C GLU A 391 34.40 1.29 2.81
N ILE A 392 34.39 2.34 3.65
CA ILE A 392 33.18 2.82 4.32
C ILE A 392 32.27 3.52 3.31
N GLU A 393 32.79 4.35 2.42
CA GLU A 393 32.02 4.99 1.35
C GLU A 393 31.40 3.95 0.39
N GLU A 394 32.18 2.97 -0.06
CA GLU A 394 31.68 1.87 -0.90
C GLU A 394 30.62 1.02 -0.20
N PHE A 395 30.83 0.64 1.06
CA PHE A 395 29.83 -0.09 1.84
C PHE A 395 28.55 0.73 1.99
N LEU A 396 28.66 2.02 2.32
CA LEU A 396 27.51 2.90 2.54
C LEU A 396 26.67 3.10 1.28
N THR A 397 27.26 3.11 0.08
CA THR A 397 26.50 3.17 -1.19
C THR A 397 25.60 1.94 -1.39
N HIS A 398 26.13 0.74 -1.13
CA HIS A 398 25.35 -0.50 -1.20
C HIS A 398 24.32 -0.59 -0.07
N TRP A 399 24.72 -0.21 1.14
CA TRP A 399 23.87 -0.19 2.34
C TRP A 399 22.70 0.80 2.22
N HIS A 400 22.92 1.99 1.65
CA HIS A 400 21.89 2.99 1.34
C HIS A 400 20.83 2.43 0.38
N THR A 401 21.26 1.66 -0.63
CA THR A 401 20.34 0.97 -1.55
C THR A 401 19.52 -0.11 -0.83
N ARG A 402 20.13 -0.88 0.08
CA ARG A 402 19.41 -1.84 0.94
C ARG A 402 18.44 -1.13 1.90
N ALA A 403 18.84 -0.01 2.48
CA ALA A 403 18.02 0.78 3.40
C ALA A 403 16.73 1.27 2.74
N TRP A 404 16.81 1.76 1.50
CA TRP A 404 15.61 2.16 0.74
C TRP A 404 14.63 0.99 0.55
N ARG A 405 15.13 -0.23 0.21
CA ARG A 405 14.30 -1.43 0.06
C ARG A 405 13.60 -1.81 1.37
N VAL A 406 14.32 -1.79 2.49
CA VAL A 406 13.77 -2.05 3.82
C VAL A 406 12.67 -1.03 4.15
N LEU A 407 12.92 0.26 3.93
CA LEU A 407 11.95 1.33 4.21
C LEU A 407 10.68 1.20 3.37
N ILE A 408 10.77 0.94 2.06
CA ILE A 408 9.57 0.81 1.21
C ILE A 408 8.82 -0.53 1.39
N GLY A 409 9.46 -1.55 1.97
CA GLY A 409 8.88 -2.87 2.23
C GLY A 409 8.31 -3.00 3.65
N SER A 410 9.19 -3.08 4.66
CA SER A 410 8.82 -3.27 6.07
C SER A 410 8.75 -1.97 6.89
N GLY A 411 9.29 -0.87 6.36
CA GLY A 411 9.44 0.38 7.11
C GLY A 411 10.65 0.39 8.06
N PRO A 412 10.81 1.46 8.86
CA PRO A 412 11.94 1.67 9.78
C PRO A 412 11.80 0.90 11.12
N GLN A 413 11.24 -0.30 11.09
CA GLN A 413 11.02 -1.16 12.27
C GLN A 413 11.14 -2.65 11.89
N GLY A 414 11.27 -3.52 12.89
CA GLY A 414 11.28 -4.98 12.74
C GLY A 414 12.62 -5.58 12.30
N GLU A 415 12.63 -6.90 12.08
CA GLU A 415 13.85 -7.68 11.78
C GLU A 415 14.64 -7.16 10.55
N PRO A 416 14.03 -6.78 9.40
CA PRO A 416 14.80 -6.26 8.26
C PRO A 416 15.53 -4.95 8.55
N TRP A 417 14.99 -4.14 9.48
CA TRP A 417 15.58 -2.88 9.95
C TRP A 417 16.70 -3.12 10.96
N GLU A 418 16.52 -4.04 11.93
CA GLU A 418 17.63 -4.40 12.82
C GLU A 418 18.76 -5.13 12.08
N ALA A 419 18.46 -5.96 11.08
CA ALA A 419 19.47 -6.57 10.21
C ALA A 419 20.24 -5.53 9.37
N LEU A 420 19.59 -4.40 9.02
CA LEU A 420 20.26 -3.27 8.37
C LEU A 420 21.26 -2.60 9.33
N TRP A 421 20.87 -2.32 10.57
CA TRP A 421 21.78 -1.75 11.58
C TRP A 421 22.87 -2.71 12.03
N ALA A 422 22.55 -4.01 12.20
CA ALA A 422 23.52 -5.05 12.50
C ALA A 422 24.65 -5.10 11.46
N SER A 423 24.35 -4.85 10.17
CA SER A 423 25.40 -4.82 9.14
C SER A 423 26.40 -3.65 9.28
N LEU A 424 25.98 -2.50 9.83
CA LEU A 424 26.91 -1.41 10.20
C LEU A 424 27.76 -1.80 11.42
N ARG A 425 27.14 -2.40 12.44
CA ARG A 425 27.81 -2.89 13.65
C ARG A 425 28.87 -3.95 13.30
N TYR A 426 28.51 -4.90 12.44
CA TYR A 426 29.42 -5.92 11.89
C TYR A 426 30.63 -5.28 11.19
N GLN A 427 30.40 -4.30 10.32
CA GLN A 427 31.47 -3.56 9.65
C GLN A 427 32.26 -2.61 10.56
N ARG A 428 31.85 -2.44 11.82
CA ARG A 428 32.44 -1.53 12.83
C ARG A 428 32.42 -0.08 12.34
N ILE A 429 31.28 0.31 11.75
CA ILE A 429 30.99 1.67 11.30
C ILE A 429 30.12 2.36 12.35
N ASP A 430 30.46 3.60 12.69
CA ASP A 430 29.75 4.40 13.69
C ASP A 430 28.29 4.66 13.28
N GLU A 431 27.36 4.50 14.22
CA GLU A 431 25.92 4.61 13.97
C GLU A 431 25.51 5.99 13.44
N ASN A 432 26.19 7.07 13.86
CA ASN A 432 25.91 8.42 13.39
C ASN A 432 26.34 8.65 11.93
N ILE A 433 27.33 7.90 11.44
CA ILE A 433 27.65 7.86 9.99
C ILE A 433 26.49 7.20 9.24
N GLY A 434 25.95 6.09 9.75
CA GLY A 434 24.74 5.44 9.21
C GLY A 434 23.52 6.36 9.19
N ARG A 435 23.21 7.02 10.31
CA ARG A 435 22.11 8.00 10.42
C ARG A 435 22.29 9.19 9.47
N THR A 436 23.53 9.65 9.27
CA THR A 436 23.84 10.69 8.27
C THR A 436 23.55 10.21 6.84
N ALA A 437 24.00 8.99 6.50
CA ALA A 437 23.79 8.39 5.17
C ALA A 437 22.31 8.06 4.87
N LEU A 438 21.49 7.81 5.91
CA LEU A 438 20.04 7.60 5.77
C LEU A 438 19.26 8.89 5.52
N ARG A 439 19.77 10.08 5.90
CA ARG A 439 18.93 11.28 6.04
C ARG A 439 18.15 11.65 4.76
N GLY A 440 18.76 11.47 3.59
CA GLY A 440 18.08 11.67 2.30
C GLY A 440 17.02 10.60 2.01
N VAL A 441 17.35 9.32 2.21
CA VAL A 441 16.44 8.18 2.01
C VAL A 441 15.22 8.28 2.92
N GLY A 442 15.45 8.60 4.19
CA GLY A 442 14.40 8.77 5.19
C GLY A 442 13.46 9.93 4.87
N LEU A 443 13.99 11.05 4.37
CA LEU A 443 13.16 12.15 3.88
C LEU A 443 12.27 11.70 2.72
N SER A 444 12.84 11.11 1.66
CA SER A 444 12.05 10.64 0.50
C SER A 444 11.06 9.53 0.84
N TYR A 445 11.34 8.73 1.87
CA TYR A 445 10.38 7.77 2.43
C TYR A 445 9.20 8.48 3.12
N VAL A 446 9.46 9.48 3.95
CA VAL A 446 8.40 10.26 4.63
C VAL A 446 7.59 11.09 3.61
N GLU A 447 8.22 11.66 2.59
CA GLU A 447 7.54 12.34 1.47
C GLU A 447 6.62 11.38 0.69
N ARG A 448 7.07 10.13 0.46
CA ARG A 448 6.24 9.06 -0.12
C ARG A 448 5.04 8.71 0.76
N LEU A 449 5.22 8.59 2.09
CA LEU A 449 4.10 8.34 3.02
C LEU A 449 3.05 9.46 2.96
N VAL A 450 3.47 10.73 2.97
CA VAL A 450 2.55 11.87 2.82
C VAL A 450 1.88 11.87 1.44
N THR A 451 2.60 11.50 0.39
CA THR A 451 2.03 11.42 -0.97
C THR A 451 0.95 10.33 -1.07
N PHE A 452 1.12 9.21 -0.35
CA PHE A 452 0.16 8.11 -0.33
C PHE A 452 -1.08 8.43 0.51
N ALA A 453 -0.92 8.97 1.72
CA ALA A 453 -2.05 9.35 2.58
C ALA A 453 -2.94 10.46 1.99
N PHE A 454 -2.43 11.23 1.01
CA PHE A 454 -3.20 12.23 0.27
C PHE A 454 -3.79 11.69 -1.07
N ALA A 455 -3.57 10.43 -1.44
CA ALA A 455 -3.90 9.92 -2.78
C ALA A 455 -5.40 9.68 -3.02
N ASP A 456 -6.16 9.32 -1.99
CA ASP A 456 -7.62 9.16 -2.02
C ASP A 456 -8.38 10.36 -1.42
N GLY A 457 -7.67 11.24 -0.71
CA GLY A 457 -8.20 12.41 0.00
C GLY A 457 -8.68 12.15 1.44
N ALA A 458 -8.36 10.99 2.03
CA ALA A 458 -8.91 10.54 3.31
C ALA A 458 -7.84 10.01 4.29
N ILE A 459 -7.02 10.90 4.87
CA ILE A 459 -5.95 10.53 5.83
C ILE A 459 -6.53 9.84 7.06
N GLN A 460 -6.23 8.55 7.19
CA GLN A 460 -6.69 7.71 8.28
C GLN A 460 -5.78 7.78 9.50
N GLN A 461 -6.28 7.31 10.65
CA GLN A 461 -5.51 7.21 11.89
C GLN A 461 -4.20 6.40 11.72
N PRO A 462 -4.19 5.18 11.14
CA PRO A 462 -2.98 4.37 11.07
C PRO A 462 -1.88 5.00 10.19
N GLU A 463 -2.26 5.70 9.12
CA GLU A 463 -1.32 6.36 8.21
C GLU A 463 -0.58 7.52 8.88
N TYR A 464 -1.30 8.34 9.65
CA TYR A 464 -0.71 9.38 10.47
C TYR A 464 0.26 8.80 11.51
N ASP A 465 -0.11 7.69 12.14
CA ASP A 465 0.71 7.05 13.16
C ASP A 465 1.93 6.32 12.56
N ILE A 466 1.85 5.82 11.32
CA ILE A 466 3.00 5.33 10.54
C ILE A 466 3.94 6.50 10.20
N PHE A 467 3.41 7.63 9.75
CA PHE A 467 4.17 8.83 9.41
C PHE A 467 4.94 9.42 10.61
N GLU A 468 4.29 9.59 11.78
CA GLU A 468 4.97 10.09 12.98
C GLU A 468 6.01 9.11 13.53
N ARG A 469 5.73 7.80 13.54
CA ARG A 469 6.73 6.78 13.91
C ARG A 469 7.92 6.80 12.96
N ALA A 470 7.69 6.90 11.65
CA ALA A 470 8.77 6.97 10.68
C ALA A 470 9.71 8.17 10.93
N ILE A 471 9.16 9.35 11.23
CA ILE A 471 9.96 10.52 11.60
C ILE A 471 10.77 10.29 12.89
N ALA A 472 10.19 9.62 13.89
CA ALA A 472 10.84 9.33 15.16
C ALA A 472 12.00 8.33 15.01
N GLU A 473 11.78 7.16 14.40
CA GLU A 473 12.80 6.11 14.22
C GLU A 473 13.99 6.58 13.37
N LEU A 474 13.68 7.37 12.33
CA LEU A 474 14.68 7.97 11.43
C LEU A 474 15.32 9.25 12.01
N ALA A 475 14.90 9.69 13.21
CA ALA A 475 15.34 10.91 13.89
C ALA A 475 15.30 12.18 13.01
N LEU A 476 14.30 12.28 12.12
CA LEU A 476 14.25 13.32 11.10
C LEU A 476 13.81 14.67 11.68
N THR A 477 14.61 15.69 11.41
CA THR A 477 14.44 17.05 11.92
C THR A 477 14.80 18.08 10.85
N GLY A 478 14.06 19.19 10.82
CA GLY A 478 14.23 20.30 9.88
C GLY A 478 12.90 20.95 9.50
N PRO A 479 12.92 22.13 8.83
CA PRO A 479 11.69 22.85 8.45
C PRO A 479 10.78 22.03 7.54
N LEU A 480 11.34 21.29 6.57
CA LEU A 480 10.57 20.45 5.65
C LEU A 480 9.78 19.33 6.35
N ILE A 481 10.35 18.69 7.37
CA ILE A 481 9.65 17.67 8.17
C ILE A 481 8.48 18.30 8.94
N GLU A 482 8.68 19.52 9.41
CA GLU A 482 7.68 20.29 10.15
C GLU A 482 6.56 20.85 9.22
N ASP A 483 6.86 21.18 7.96
CA ASP A 483 5.85 21.45 6.93
C ASP A 483 5.05 20.19 6.55
N LEU A 484 5.71 19.04 6.42
CA LEU A 484 5.04 17.75 6.20
C LEU A 484 4.13 17.38 7.37
N ARG A 485 4.56 17.64 8.63
CA ARG A 485 3.71 17.48 9.82
C ARG A 485 2.48 18.37 9.79
N ARG A 486 2.65 19.68 9.54
CA ARG A 486 1.54 20.62 9.38
C ARG A 486 0.55 20.17 8.30
N ARG A 487 1.06 19.69 7.17
CA ARG A 487 0.25 19.17 6.06
C ARG A 487 -0.55 17.91 6.48
N MET A 488 0.10 16.90 7.06
CA MET A 488 -0.56 15.68 7.54
C MET A 488 -1.61 15.97 8.62
N HIS A 489 -1.29 16.87 9.56
CA HIS A 489 -2.21 17.28 10.62
C HIS A 489 -3.43 18.01 10.05
N ARG A 490 -3.23 19.01 9.18
CA ARG A 490 -4.32 19.72 8.48
C ARG A 490 -5.23 18.74 7.74
N GLY A 491 -4.66 17.83 6.95
CA GLY A 491 -5.44 16.84 6.19
C GLY A 491 -6.30 15.96 7.12
N ARG A 492 -5.71 15.33 8.13
CA ARG A 492 -6.43 14.49 9.10
C ARG A 492 -7.50 15.24 9.88
N THR A 493 -7.28 16.53 10.21
CA THR A 493 -8.31 17.39 10.80
C THR A 493 -9.49 17.62 9.85
N LEU A 494 -9.24 17.89 8.56
CA LEU A 494 -10.31 18.05 7.56
C LEU A 494 -11.09 16.73 7.37
N CYS A 495 -10.43 15.58 7.38
CA CYS A 495 -11.09 14.26 7.31
C CYS A 495 -12.00 14.01 8.52
N ARG A 496 -11.50 14.19 9.75
CA ARG A 496 -12.29 14.04 10.99
C ARG A 496 -13.53 14.95 11.02
N LEU A 497 -13.37 16.23 10.65
CA LEU A 497 -14.48 17.17 10.53
C LEU A 497 -15.55 16.64 9.56
N ARG A 498 -15.15 16.20 8.36
CA ARG A 498 -16.05 15.62 7.35
C ARG A 498 -16.75 14.35 7.81
N GLU A 499 -16.12 13.54 8.64
CA GLU A 499 -16.72 12.32 9.22
C GLU A 499 -17.82 12.63 10.24
N GLY A 500 -17.77 13.82 10.86
CA GLY A 500 -18.72 14.29 11.87
C GLY A 500 -18.11 14.48 13.26
N ASP A 501 -16.79 14.32 13.40
CA ASP A 501 -16.04 14.59 14.63
C ASP A 501 -15.78 16.10 14.74
N LEU A 502 -16.82 16.81 15.17
CA LEU A 502 -16.90 18.27 15.21
C LEU A 502 -16.55 18.81 16.60
N PRO A 503 -15.73 19.88 16.71
CA PRO A 503 -15.47 20.53 17.98
C PRO A 503 -16.76 21.15 18.56
N MET A 504 -16.75 21.45 19.86
CA MET A 504 -17.80 22.26 20.49
C MET A 504 -17.27 23.68 20.73
N VAL A 505 -17.87 24.65 20.06
CA VAL A 505 -17.50 26.07 20.13
C VAL A 505 -18.45 26.80 21.09
N ARG A 506 -17.91 27.72 21.88
CA ARG A 506 -18.71 28.61 22.74
C ARG A 506 -18.97 29.93 22.01
N THR A 507 -20.24 30.25 21.81
CA THR A 507 -20.69 31.53 21.20
C THR A 507 -21.34 32.42 22.26
N PRO A 508 -20.64 33.44 22.79
CA PRO A 508 -21.24 34.42 23.69
C PRO A 508 -22.37 35.20 23.01
N GLY A 509 -23.47 35.43 23.75
CA GLY A 509 -24.59 36.26 23.31
C GLY A 509 -25.55 35.63 22.30
N LEU A 510 -25.37 34.36 21.91
CA LEU A 510 -26.38 33.61 21.15
C LEU A 510 -27.27 32.81 22.09
N HIS A 511 -28.59 32.96 21.96
CA HIS A 511 -29.54 32.07 22.61
C HIS A 511 -29.63 30.76 21.81
N LEU A 512 -29.47 29.64 22.50
CA LEU A 512 -29.45 28.29 21.94
C LEU A 512 -30.60 27.50 22.55
N ASP A 513 -31.26 26.67 21.75
CA ASP A 513 -32.24 25.71 22.27
C ASP A 513 -31.55 24.71 23.24
N SER A 514 -32.34 24.05 24.08
CA SER A 514 -31.86 22.79 24.69
C SER A 514 -31.42 21.80 23.60
N GLU A 515 -30.33 21.08 23.86
CA GLU A 515 -29.56 20.25 22.93
C GLU A 515 -29.00 20.93 21.66
N GLU A 516 -29.08 22.26 21.49
CA GLU A 516 -28.36 22.93 20.40
C GLU A 516 -26.88 23.15 20.75
N LYS A 517 -25.98 22.53 19.96
CA LYS A 517 -24.52 22.55 20.15
C LYS A 517 -23.89 23.24 18.94
N VAL A 518 -23.07 24.27 19.18
CA VAL A 518 -22.37 25.02 18.12
C VAL A 518 -21.04 24.33 17.80
N HIS A 519 -20.76 24.18 16.51
CA HIS A 519 -19.57 23.52 15.96
C HIS A 519 -18.66 24.48 15.17
N LEU A 520 -19.19 25.64 14.79
CA LEU A 520 -18.47 26.69 14.08
C LEU A 520 -19.04 28.06 14.50
N ASP A 521 -18.19 29.05 14.78
CA ASP A 521 -18.53 30.47 14.95
C ASP A 521 -17.31 31.29 14.54
N LEU A 522 -17.42 32.04 13.45
CA LEU A 522 -16.32 32.80 12.86
C LEU A 522 -16.82 33.97 12.01
N VAL A 523 -15.91 34.90 11.70
CA VAL A 523 -16.17 36.02 10.78
C VAL A 523 -16.24 35.50 9.35
N ALA A 524 -17.27 35.92 8.62
CA ALA A 524 -17.50 35.55 7.23
C ALA A 524 -18.17 36.71 6.46
N THR A 525 -17.94 36.77 5.15
CA THR A 525 -18.61 37.72 4.26
C THR A 525 -19.56 36.97 3.34
N HIS A 526 -20.85 37.26 3.47
CA HIS A 526 -21.90 36.66 2.63
C HIS A 526 -21.92 37.35 1.27
N VAL A 527 -21.67 36.57 0.21
CA VAL A 527 -21.68 37.02 -1.19
C VAL A 527 -23.05 36.74 -1.80
N ARG A 528 -23.77 37.78 -2.24
CA ARG A 528 -25.01 37.65 -3.01
C ARG A 528 -24.82 38.18 -4.43
N GLN A 529 -24.98 37.32 -5.43
CA GLN A 529 -24.98 37.75 -6.83
C GLN A 529 -26.25 38.55 -7.15
N LEU A 530 -26.08 39.76 -7.68
CA LEU A 530 -27.16 40.63 -8.16
C LEU A 530 -26.88 41.06 -9.60
N ALA A 531 -27.91 41.52 -10.31
CA ALA A 531 -27.78 42.03 -11.69
C ALA A 531 -26.91 43.31 -11.83
N ARG A 532 -26.37 43.84 -10.73
CA ARG A 532 -25.41 44.97 -10.69
C ARG A 532 -24.04 44.57 -10.14
N GLY A 533 -23.74 43.27 -10.09
CA GLY A 533 -22.54 42.71 -9.46
C GLY A 533 -22.81 42.10 -8.07
N PRO A 534 -21.80 41.48 -7.43
CA PRO A 534 -21.95 40.88 -6.11
C PRO A 534 -22.17 41.94 -5.03
N LYS A 535 -23.19 41.75 -4.18
CA LYS A 535 -23.29 42.43 -2.90
C LYS A 535 -22.62 41.57 -1.82
N LEU A 536 -21.52 42.07 -1.29
CA LEU A 536 -20.89 41.57 -0.06
C LEU A 536 -21.68 42.05 1.17
N THR A 537 -21.64 41.27 2.25
CA THR A 537 -22.15 41.69 3.57
C THR A 537 -21.38 40.94 4.65
N GLU A 538 -20.62 41.68 5.47
CA GLU A 538 -19.83 41.13 6.58
C GLU A 538 -20.73 40.69 7.75
N GLY A 539 -20.28 39.69 8.50
CA GLY A 539 -20.98 39.16 9.66
C GLY A 539 -20.28 37.97 10.28
N ARG A 540 -21.05 37.15 11.01
CA ARG A 540 -20.59 35.85 11.52
C ARG A 540 -21.35 34.69 10.89
N LEU A 541 -20.62 33.63 10.55
CA LEU A 541 -21.17 32.34 10.14
C LEU A 541 -21.09 31.37 11.32
N ILE A 542 -22.24 30.85 11.73
CA ILE A 542 -22.42 30.03 12.93
C ILE A 542 -23.13 28.74 12.54
N ALA A 543 -22.50 27.59 12.78
CA ALA A 543 -23.09 26.27 12.47
C ALA A 543 -23.35 25.49 13.76
N SER A 544 -24.58 25.04 13.96
CA SER A 544 -24.95 24.13 15.04
C SER A 544 -25.31 22.74 14.52
N ASN A 545 -25.50 21.77 15.41
CA ASN A 545 -26.12 20.48 15.09
C ASN A 545 -27.57 20.59 14.52
N LYS A 546 -28.26 21.73 14.68
CA LYS A 546 -29.64 21.94 14.21
C LYS A 546 -29.74 22.77 12.93
N LYS A 547 -28.96 23.85 12.80
CA LYS A 547 -29.08 24.80 11.70
C LYS A 547 -27.79 25.60 11.46
N LEU A 548 -27.67 26.12 10.24
CA LEU A 548 -26.74 27.18 9.91
C LEU A 548 -27.37 28.55 10.19
N ARG A 549 -26.59 29.50 10.69
CA ARG A 549 -26.96 30.91 10.84
C ARG A 549 -25.86 31.80 10.26
N PHE A 550 -26.24 32.80 9.48
CA PHE A 550 -25.41 33.96 9.20
C PHE A 550 -26.02 35.19 9.86
N VAL A 551 -25.19 35.97 10.56
CA VAL A 551 -25.60 37.20 11.28
C VAL A 551 -24.72 38.35 10.81
N GLY A 552 -25.23 39.16 9.87
CA GLY A 552 -24.55 40.34 9.34
C GLY A 552 -25.37 41.63 9.44
N THR A 553 -24.76 42.76 9.11
CA THR A 553 -25.36 44.10 9.28
C THR A 553 -26.61 44.29 8.40
N GLY A 554 -27.78 44.32 9.04
CA GLY A 554 -29.08 44.42 8.36
C GLY A 554 -29.47 43.18 7.54
N ALA A 555 -28.79 42.04 7.72
CA ALA A 555 -29.06 40.82 6.96
C ALA A 555 -28.71 39.54 7.74
N GLY A 556 -29.74 38.85 8.22
CA GLY A 556 -29.62 37.48 8.72
C GLY A 556 -29.97 36.44 7.65
N VAL A 557 -29.44 35.23 7.79
CA VAL A 557 -29.94 34.01 7.10
C VAL A 557 -29.93 32.86 8.10
N GLU A 558 -31.08 32.28 8.42
CA GLU A 558 -31.13 30.97 9.07
C GLU A 558 -31.49 29.89 8.05
N MET A 559 -30.76 28.77 8.07
CA MET A 559 -30.98 27.64 7.17
C MET A 559 -30.91 26.32 7.96
N PRO A 560 -32.05 25.63 8.21
CA PRO A 560 -32.01 24.30 8.81
C PRO A 560 -31.36 23.30 7.85
N TRP A 561 -30.65 22.31 8.38
CA TRP A 561 -29.89 21.34 7.57
C TRP A 561 -30.74 20.50 6.61
N SER A 562 -32.06 20.40 6.85
CA SER A 562 -33.03 19.81 5.93
C SER A 562 -33.21 20.57 4.60
N ARG A 563 -32.81 21.85 4.55
CA ARG A 563 -32.78 22.65 3.31
C ARG A 563 -31.44 22.63 2.61
N VAL A 564 -30.34 22.31 3.31
CA VAL A 564 -29.00 22.23 2.72
C VAL A 564 -28.89 20.94 1.92
N VAL A 565 -28.44 21.04 0.66
CA VAL A 565 -28.22 19.90 -0.23
C VAL A 565 -26.78 19.40 -0.05
N SER A 566 -25.82 20.27 -0.36
CA SER A 566 -24.38 20.01 -0.29
C SER A 566 -23.61 21.28 0.10
N VAL A 567 -22.37 21.11 0.54
CA VAL A 567 -21.39 22.17 0.79
C VAL A 567 -20.10 21.81 0.05
N HIS A 568 -19.41 22.80 -0.52
CA HIS A 568 -18.14 22.64 -1.22
C HIS A 568 -17.36 23.96 -1.27
N VAL A 569 -16.10 23.91 -1.66
CA VAL A 569 -15.30 25.11 -1.99
C VAL A 569 -15.30 25.27 -3.51
N GLU A 570 -15.59 26.48 -4.00
CA GLU A 570 -15.43 26.88 -5.40
C GLU A 570 -14.70 28.22 -5.44
N ALA A 571 -13.68 28.37 -6.29
CA ALA A 571 -12.92 29.62 -6.47
C ALA A 571 -12.40 30.30 -5.18
N GLY A 572 -12.20 29.55 -4.09
CA GLY A 572 -11.78 30.08 -2.79
C GLY A 572 -12.90 30.57 -1.88
N VAL A 573 -14.17 30.37 -2.24
CA VAL A 573 -15.35 30.66 -1.40
C VAL A 573 -16.10 29.37 -1.06
N VAL A 574 -16.77 29.37 0.09
CA VAL A 574 -17.61 28.24 0.55
C VAL A 574 -19.00 28.40 -0.06
N VAL A 575 -19.40 27.44 -0.89
CA VAL A 575 -20.71 27.40 -1.55
C VAL A 575 -21.61 26.39 -0.83
N ILE A 576 -22.80 26.84 -0.48
CA ILE A 576 -23.83 26.04 0.20
C ILE A 576 -25.04 25.94 -0.73
N ALA A 577 -25.20 24.77 -1.35
CA ALA A 577 -26.35 24.45 -2.18
C ALA A 577 -27.55 24.12 -1.29
N ALA A 578 -28.76 24.47 -1.75
CA ALA A 578 -30.01 24.23 -1.04
C ALA A 578 -31.08 23.64 -1.96
N THR A 579 -32.14 23.07 -1.39
CA THR A 579 -33.26 22.43 -2.11
C THR A 579 -34.12 23.40 -2.95
N SER A 580 -33.72 24.67 -3.07
CA SER A 580 -34.29 25.60 -4.03
C SER A 580 -33.22 26.57 -4.52
N ALA A 581 -33.30 26.96 -5.79
CA ALA A 581 -32.32 27.84 -6.45
C ALA A 581 -32.21 29.27 -5.86
N ARG A 582 -33.08 29.64 -4.90
CA ARG A 582 -33.03 30.90 -4.15
C ARG A 582 -32.64 30.72 -2.68
N GLY A 583 -32.44 29.49 -2.22
CA GLY A 583 -32.16 29.15 -0.82
C GLY A 583 -30.68 28.91 -0.50
N GLY A 584 -29.80 28.84 -1.50
CA GLY A 584 -28.36 28.66 -1.30
C GLY A 584 -27.67 29.93 -0.80
N ALA A 585 -26.41 29.80 -0.39
CA ALA A 585 -25.58 30.91 0.07
C ALA A 585 -24.10 30.69 -0.25
N THR A 586 -23.34 31.78 -0.38
CA THR A 586 -21.90 31.76 -0.66
C THR A 586 -21.16 32.63 0.35
N PHE A 587 -20.04 32.14 0.89
CA PHE A 587 -19.29 32.82 1.95
C PHE A 587 -17.79 32.89 1.65
N GLU A 588 -17.24 34.10 1.69
CA GLU A 588 -15.81 34.36 1.83
C GLU A 588 -15.42 34.18 3.31
N VAL A 589 -14.36 33.41 3.56
CA VAL A 589 -13.86 33.05 4.90
C VAL A 589 -12.33 32.89 4.85
N ALA A 590 -11.67 33.00 6.00
CA ALA A 590 -10.20 32.91 6.09
C ALA A 590 -9.63 31.52 5.77
N ASP A 591 -10.40 30.44 5.96
CA ASP A 591 -10.00 29.06 5.65
C ASP A 591 -11.17 28.28 5.02
N PRO A 592 -11.34 28.34 3.68
CA PRO A 592 -12.48 27.71 3.00
C PRO A 592 -12.53 26.20 3.18
N ASP A 593 -11.38 25.51 3.19
CA ASP A 593 -11.33 24.05 3.36
C ASP A 593 -11.85 23.64 4.75
N TYR A 594 -11.38 24.32 5.80
CA TYR A 594 -11.78 24.05 7.18
C TYR A 594 -13.28 24.28 7.37
N VAL A 595 -13.79 25.39 6.84
CA VAL A 595 -15.20 25.75 6.93
C VAL A 595 -16.06 24.76 6.12
N ALA A 596 -15.68 24.43 4.89
CA ALA A 596 -16.40 23.42 4.11
C ALA A 596 -16.39 22.06 4.83
N ALA A 597 -15.24 21.57 5.32
CA ALA A 597 -15.15 20.31 6.05
C ALA A 597 -16.02 20.27 7.32
N ALA A 598 -16.04 21.35 8.12
CA ALA A 598 -16.88 21.45 9.31
C ALA A 598 -18.38 21.52 8.98
N LEU A 599 -18.76 22.19 7.89
CA LEU A 599 -20.15 22.28 7.43
C LEU A 599 -20.63 21.00 6.74
N GLU A 600 -19.77 20.32 5.97
CA GLU A 600 -20.01 18.98 5.43
C GLU A 600 -20.24 17.97 6.56
N GLY A 601 -19.42 18.03 7.62
CA GLY A 601 -19.58 17.25 8.84
C GLY A 601 -20.88 17.54 9.57
N ALA A 602 -21.21 18.82 9.80
CA ALA A 602 -22.45 19.22 10.47
C ALA A 602 -23.70 18.83 9.68
N LEU A 603 -23.67 18.95 8.35
CA LEU A 603 -24.69 18.45 7.43
C LEU A 603 -24.85 16.93 7.52
N ARG A 604 -23.74 16.18 7.54
CA ARG A 604 -23.72 14.72 7.69
C ARG A 604 -24.30 14.29 9.03
N VAL A 605 -23.92 14.94 10.13
CA VAL A 605 -24.46 14.68 11.48
C VAL A 605 -25.96 15.01 11.55
N ALA A 606 -26.39 16.16 11.03
CA ALA A 606 -27.80 16.59 11.10
C ALA A 606 -28.74 15.75 10.22
N LYS A 607 -28.28 15.25 9.07
CA LYS A 607 -29.04 14.29 8.24
C LYS A 607 -29.00 12.87 8.82
N ARG A 608 -27.93 12.49 9.54
CA ARG A 608 -27.85 11.26 10.34
C ARG A 608 -28.41 11.45 11.75
N LEU A 609 -29.74 11.46 11.89
CA LEU A 609 -30.35 11.25 13.21
C LEU A 609 -30.03 9.84 13.71
N VAL A 610 -28.95 9.76 14.51
CA VAL A 610 -28.44 8.59 15.26
C VAL A 610 -28.16 7.34 14.42
N LEU A 611 -26.91 7.22 13.95
CA LEU A 611 -26.27 5.90 13.83
C LEU A 611 -25.34 5.71 15.03
N THR A 612 -25.70 4.80 15.93
CA THR A 612 -24.83 4.35 17.02
C THR A 612 -23.57 3.69 16.43
N PRO A 613 -22.35 4.01 16.90
CA PRO A 613 -21.14 3.34 16.43
C PRO A 613 -21.25 1.81 16.52
N GLY A 614 -21.11 1.13 15.39
CA GLY A 614 -21.14 -0.33 15.30
C GLY A 614 -22.31 -0.93 14.49
N GLN A 615 -23.44 -0.22 14.32
CA GLN A 615 -24.50 -0.71 13.42
C GLN A 615 -24.27 -0.26 11.97
N ARG A 616 -24.21 -1.24 11.05
CA ARG A 616 -24.31 -1.00 9.61
C ARG A 616 -25.78 -0.79 9.26
N ASP A 617 -26.10 0.33 8.61
CA ASP A 617 -27.47 0.64 8.18
C ASP A 617 -27.96 -0.40 7.15
N SER A 618 -29.24 -0.75 7.22
CA SER A 618 -29.84 -1.76 6.35
C SER A 618 -30.42 -1.10 5.09
N ARG A 619 -30.47 -1.82 3.97
CA ARG A 619 -31.18 -1.34 2.75
C ARG A 619 -32.71 -1.30 2.92
N SER A 620 -33.26 -1.74 4.06
CA SER A 620 -34.69 -1.73 4.34
C SER A 620 -35.08 -0.45 5.08
N ILE A 621 -35.97 0.34 4.47
CA ILE A 621 -36.55 1.53 5.11
C ILE A 621 -37.65 1.09 6.10
N PRO A 622 -37.60 1.46 7.40
CA PRO A 622 -38.65 1.17 8.37
C PRO A 622 -40.01 1.76 7.98
N GLN A 623 -41.12 1.21 8.51
CA GLN A 623 -42.46 1.62 8.10
C GLN A 623 -42.88 2.96 8.71
N GLU A 624 -42.46 3.22 9.95
CA GLU A 624 -42.56 4.50 10.64
C GLU A 624 -41.82 5.61 9.89
N VAL A 625 -40.62 5.33 9.37
CA VAL A 625 -39.83 6.29 8.56
C VAL A 625 -40.52 6.57 7.22
N LYS A 626 -41.08 5.55 6.54
CA LYS A 626 -41.89 5.75 5.33
C LYS A 626 -43.13 6.61 5.60
N ALA A 627 -43.82 6.37 6.72
CA ALA A 627 -45.02 7.12 7.10
C ALA A 627 -44.70 8.59 7.40
N GLU A 628 -43.62 8.88 8.14
CA GLU A 628 -43.18 10.24 8.42
C GLU A 628 -42.83 11.00 7.13
N VAL A 629 -42.02 10.39 6.25
CA VAL A 629 -41.64 11.00 4.96
C VAL A 629 -42.86 11.20 4.06
N TRP A 630 -43.78 10.23 4.01
CA TRP A 630 -45.02 10.34 3.22
C TRP A 630 -45.95 11.44 3.72
N GLN A 631 -46.07 11.61 5.04
CA GLN A 631 -46.84 12.69 5.64
C GLN A 631 -46.18 14.06 5.40
N ARG A 632 -44.85 14.14 5.53
CA ARG A 632 -44.06 15.35 5.28
C ARG A 632 -44.12 15.82 3.82
N ASP A 633 -43.96 14.91 2.88
CA ASP A 633 -43.96 15.19 1.44
C ASP A 633 -45.38 15.16 0.83
N GLY A 634 -46.42 14.99 1.66
CA GLY A 634 -47.83 15.03 1.24
C GLY A 634 -48.22 13.96 0.22
N GLY A 635 -47.51 12.83 0.18
CA GLY A 635 -47.68 11.77 -0.81
C GLY A 635 -47.39 12.19 -2.25
N LYS A 636 -46.46 13.13 -2.47
CA LYS A 636 -46.13 13.69 -3.80
C LYS A 636 -44.62 13.81 -4.00
N CYS A 637 -44.21 13.82 -5.27
CA CYS A 637 -42.84 14.13 -5.68
C CYS A 637 -42.46 15.56 -5.27
N VAL A 638 -41.42 15.72 -4.45
CA VAL A 638 -40.99 17.05 -3.96
C VAL A 638 -40.48 17.98 -5.07
N GLU A 639 -39.96 17.41 -6.17
CA GLU A 639 -39.44 18.16 -7.32
C GLU A 639 -40.53 18.65 -8.29
N CYS A 640 -41.60 17.88 -8.51
CA CYS A 640 -42.57 18.13 -9.59
C CYS A 640 -44.06 18.01 -9.20
N GLY A 641 -44.37 17.75 -7.94
CA GLY A 641 -45.74 17.67 -7.42
C GLY A 641 -46.57 16.45 -7.89
N SER A 642 -46.03 15.61 -8.79
CA SER A 642 -46.68 14.38 -9.25
C SER A 642 -47.04 13.45 -8.08
N ALA A 643 -48.21 12.81 -8.14
CA ALA A 643 -48.65 11.77 -7.21
C ALA A 643 -48.48 10.34 -7.79
N HIS A 644 -47.82 10.19 -8.95
CA HIS A 644 -47.73 8.92 -9.69
C HIS A 644 -46.29 8.39 -9.80
N TYR A 645 -46.16 7.06 -9.76
CA TYR A 645 -44.89 6.31 -9.82
C TYR A 645 -43.84 6.84 -8.83
N LEU A 646 -44.24 6.91 -7.56
CA LEU A 646 -43.44 7.44 -6.47
C LEU A 646 -42.45 6.40 -5.94
N GLU A 647 -41.23 6.85 -5.66
CA GLU A 647 -40.10 6.08 -5.16
C GLU A 647 -39.47 6.88 -4.00
N PHE A 648 -39.10 6.19 -2.92
CA PHE A 648 -38.35 6.81 -1.81
C PHE A 648 -36.87 6.88 -2.22
N ASP A 649 -36.32 8.09 -2.26
CA ASP A 649 -34.93 8.38 -2.61
C ASP A 649 -34.16 8.92 -1.40
N HIS A 650 -32.89 8.54 -1.26
CA HIS A 650 -31.99 9.09 -0.25
C HIS A 650 -31.32 10.37 -0.80
N VAL A 651 -31.56 11.50 -0.14
CA VAL A 651 -30.99 12.82 -0.48
C VAL A 651 -29.46 12.75 -0.54
N ILE A 652 -28.82 12.24 0.52
CA ILE A 652 -27.46 11.70 0.48
C ILE A 652 -27.56 10.20 0.25
N PRO A 653 -27.04 9.63 -0.87
CA PRO A 653 -27.09 8.20 -1.12
C PRO A 653 -26.45 7.34 -0.02
N LEU A 654 -26.97 6.13 0.20
CA LEU A 654 -26.38 5.12 1.09
C LEU A 654 -24.89 4.85 0.80
N SER A 655 -24.49 4.83 -0.47
CA SER A 655 -23.08 4.68 -0.90
C SER A 655 -22.16 5.85 -0.51
N ARG A 656 -22.72 6.99 -0.08
CA ARG A 656 -21.99 8.13 0.50
C ARG A 656 -22.21 8.27 2.00
N GLY A 657 -22.78 7.23 2.62
CA GLY A 657 -23.04 7.13 4.06
C GLY A 657 -24.24 7.94 4.55
N GLY A 658 -25.18 8.30 3.69
CA GLY A 658 -26.47 8.86 4.13
C GLY A 658 -27.30 7.77 4.83
N ALA A 659 -27.92 8.13 5.95
CA ALA A 659 -28.72 7.19 6.74
C ALA A 659 -30.13 7.00 6.17
N THR A 660 -30.77 5.90 6.54
CA THR A 660 -32.17 5.58 6.24
C THR A 660 -33.13 6.24 7.24
N SER A 661 -32.93 7.55 7.44
CA SER A 661 -33.70 8.42 8.32
C SER A 661 -34.72 9.23 7.52
N ALA A 662 -35.81 9.66 8.17
CA ALA A 662 -36.78 10.55 7.53
C ALA A 662 -36.16 11.87 7.07
N SER A 663 -35.19 12.41 7.81
CA SER A 663 -34.44 13.63 7.46
C SER A 663 -33.50 13.51 6.26
N ASN A 664 -33.18 12.28 5.81
CA ASN A 664 -32.36 12.03 4.62
C ASN A 664 -33.12 11.32 3.49
N LEU A 665 -34.40 11.01 3.67
CA LEU A 665 -35.28 10.44 2.65
C LEU A 665 -36.24 11.48 2.09
N GLN A 666 -36.61 11.33 0.81
CA GLN A 666 -37.58 12.16 0.10
C GLN A 666 -38.40 11.34 -0.89
N ILE A 667 -39.60 11.81 -1.22
CA ILE A 667 -40.42 11.23 -2.28
C ILE A 667 -40.08 11.88 -3.62
N LEU A 668 -39.67 11.07 -4.59
CA LEU A 668 -39.53 11.46 -5.99
C LEU A 668 -40.42 10.59 -6.88
N CYS A 669 -40.94 11.12 -7.98
CA CYS A 669 -41.46 10.26 -9.04
C CYS A 669 -40.29 9.63 -9.82
N ARG A 670 -40.48 8.45 -10.39
CA ARG A 670 -39.47 7.70 -11.16
C ARG A 670 -38.71 8.54 -12.21
N ALA A 671 -39.36 9.52 -12.82
CA ALA A 671 -38.72 10.43 -13.77
C ALA A 671 -37.70 11.36 -13.09
N CYS A 672 -38.11 12.04 -12.01
CA CYS A 672 -37.22 12.89 -11.21
C CYS A 672 -36.11 12.07 -10.52
N ASN A 673 -36.44 10.88 -10.00
CA ASN A 673 -35.47 9.98 -9.38
C ASN A 673 -34.37 9.55 -10.36
N ARG A 674 -34.75 9.10 -11.57
CA ARG A 674 -33.81 8.77 -12.64
C ARG A 674 -33.01 9.99 -13.14
N ALA A 675 -33.61 11.18 -13.11
CA ALA A 675 -32.90 12.42 -13.45
C ALA A 675 -31.85 12.80 -12.39
N LYS A 676 -32.16 12.65 -11.09
CA LYS A 676 -31.19 12.86 -9.99
C LYS A 676 -30.05 11.84 -10.05
N GLY A 677 -30.38 10.55 -10.00
CA GLY A 677 -29.41 9.46 -9.90
C GLY A 677 -28.56 9.56 -8.62
N ALA A 678 -27.26 9.28 -8.73
CA ALA A 678 -26.31 9.39 -7.60
C ALA A 678 -25.82 10.82 -7.32
N ARG A 679 -26.47 11.84 -7.90
CA ARG A 679 -26.17 13.26 -7.61
C ARG A 679 -26.81 13.66 -6.28
N ILE A 680 -26.13 14.56 -5.56
CA ILE A 680 -26.61 15.24 -4.35
C ILE A 680 -27.07 16.62 -4.79
#